data_AF-A0A956VTY0-F1
#
_entry.id   AF-A0A956VTY0-F1
#
_cell.length_a   1.000
_cell.length_b   1.000
_cell.length_c   1.000
_cell.angle_alpha   90.00
_cell.angle_beta   90.00
_cell.angle_gamma   90.00
#
_symmetry.space_group_name_H-M   'P 1'
#
loop_
_entity.id
_entity.type
_entity.pdbx_description
1 polymer ?
#
loop_
_entity_poly.entity_id
_entity_poly.type
_entity_poly.pdbx_seq_one_letter_code
_entity_poly.pdbx_strand_id
1 'polypeptide(L)'
;MLTTSPTLLEAARSGSATPHVRVRFSDRDVGVPRLHFARWYQGVEAAGPAGVALPVDGSLVRARIDAGAATLHVQHIATPSEAADFTSWDSLGSAVATPGLGLHAAGTRVLLAYTDGTQVLVRESLDAGATFGSAITVASPGAVTALSGAVRSDGSAIATWAIGGTCYVATRPAGGGWSAPAAWTQSLASINGLAVGDAEDWAILVSGEDSDGRAGCWSTRLGSGIGGPPGHWSALAPLILASPGLDVSYRATGVAQAGAPRATFVESYSGTGAFDRTMLATGLAGGAFEDGDWRDPTPFEHASPWGLAAAARGTTSFLASASELWSAEIGGSPVDVSTAVLSARYEADHRGERLRLALDAQSLTNWPSVGTEIEFSPGYVTDAGIEFITGRLLWVTSVQRGAAELHLTAEGALGRLARWQAPRQLAWSAGDATIATVARSIAHAAGVRLAGAGASTAATTLTPGFAVRAGESGATALARLLARVPDQIFGRGIDLHLVERDPAEAPSYAYGTTHPIRTIELTDSGRGPRWARVLGAGAVGEAVASGGGDDGSRVAVVVDAAVTSASVAAARAEAVLRRSELAQEFGTLEASPHPGHEPGDVIAVSDDSLALDAAPYRVRSVTFDYARRPRGRYSMRLGLGAV
;
A
#
# COMPACT_ATOMS: atom_id res chain seq x y z
N MET A 1 5.61 -8.30 21.58
CA MET A 1 5.52 -7.18 22.52
C MET A 1 6.43 -6.06 22.06
N LEU A 2 5.98 -4.80 22.17
CA LEU A 2 6.77 -3.64 21.79
C LEU A 2 7.79 -3.27 22.88
N THR A 3 8.98 -2.82 22.46
CA THR A 3 10.07 -2.42 23.36
C THR A 3 9.73 -1.14 24.13
N THR A 4 9.79 -1.20 25.46
CA THR A 4 9.63 -0.04 26.37
C THR A 4 10.95 0.37 26.99
N SER A 5 11.13 1.67 27.27
CA SER A 5 12.24 2.14 28.11
C SER A 5 12.08 1.63 29.55
N PRO A 6 13.19 1.50 30.32
CA PRO A 6 13.13 1.08 31.72
C PRO A 6 12.24 2.01 32.58
N THR A 7 12.37 3.32 32.41
CA THR A 7 11.62 4.35 33.14
C THR A 7 10.12 4.32 32.82
N LEU A 8 9.75 4.08 31.56
CA LEU A 8 8.35 3.91 31.16
C LEU A 8 7.74 2.63 31.77
N LEU A 9 8.51 1.56 31.83
CA LEU A 9 8.08 0.30 32.44
C LEU A 9 7.91 0.42 33.96
N GLU A 10 8.83 1.12 34.64
CA GLU A 10 8.72 1.43 36.07
C GLU A 10 7.48 2.26 36.36
N ALA A 11 7.22 3.30 35.56
CA ALA A 11 6.00 4.09 35.67
C ALA A 11 4.74 3.23 35.47
N ALA A 12 4.72 2.33 34.48
CA ALA A 12 3.58 1.44 34.24
C ALA A 12 3.27 0.51 35.42
N ARG A 13 4.28 0.12 36.19
CA ARG A 13 4.15 -0.72 37.40
C ARG A 13 3.75 0.08 38.64
N SER A 14 3.94 1.40 38.62
CA SER A 14 3.67 2.27 39.77
C SER A 14 2.19 2.59 39.91
N GLY A 15 1.69 2.56 41.15
CA GLY A 15 0.33 3.02 41.48
C GLY A 15 0.15 4.54 41.47
N SER A 16 1.24 5.31 41.40
CA SER A 16 1.24 6.78 41.45
C SER A 16 1.68 7.46 40.16
N ALA A 17 1.92 6.69 39.08
CA ALA A 17 2.33 7.27 37.81
C ALA A 17 1.26 8.17 37.20
N THR A 18 1.67 9.22 36.49
CA THR A 18 0.77 10.14 35.81
C THR A 18 0.55 9.68 34.37
N PRO A 19 -0.67 9.24 33.99
CA PRO A 19 -0.97 8.81 32.64
C PRO A 19 -0.81 9.91 31.61
N HIS A 20 -0.32 9.55 30.42
CA HIS A 20 -0.32 10.45 29.27
C HIS A 20 -0.63 9.69 27.98
N VAL A 21 -1.29 10.34 27.02
CA VAL A 21 -1.49 9.80 25.67
C VAL A 21 -1.01 10.81 24.65
N ARG A 22 -0.40 10.34 23.58
CA ARG A 22 -0.07 11.15 22.41
C ARG A 22 -1.01 10.81 21.27
N VAL A 23 -1.56 11.84 20.63
CA VAL A 23 -2.37 11.70 19.41
C VAL A 23 -1.83 12.66 18.37
N ARG A 24 -1.45 12.15 17.21
CA ARG A 24 -1.03 12.96 16.05
C ARG A 24 -1.86 12.64 14.84
N PHE A 25 -2.20 13.66 14.07
CA PHE A 25 -2.86 13.53 12.78
C PHE A 25 -1.87 13.78 11.66
N SER A 26 -1.87 12.92 10.66
CA SER A 26 -1.10 13.07 9.42
C SER A 26 -2.05 13.00 8.22
N ASP A 27 -1.85 13.89 7.24
CA ASP A 27 -2.54 13.80 5.95
C ASP A 27 -1.84 12.78 5.05
N ARG A 28 -1.87 11.53 5.54
CA ARG A 28 -1.26 10.37 4.92
C ARG A 28 -2.29 9.26 4.81
N ASP A 29 -2.05 8.41 3.83
CA ASP A 29 -2.80 7.19 3.58
C ASP A 29 -1.81 6.02 3.57
N VAL A 30 -1.79 5.24 4.66
CA VAL A 30 -0.82 4.17 4.97
C VAL A 30 0.63 4.62 4.76
N GLY A 31 1.03 5.64 5.50
CA GLY A 31 2.40 6.18 5.45
C GLY A 31 2.74 7.00 4.21
N VAL A 32 1.88 7.04 3.18
CA VAL A 32 2.08 7.78 1.93
C VAL A 32 1.29 9.09 1.95
N PRO A 33 1.85 10.25 1.57
CA PRO A 33 1.09 11.51 1.49
C PRO A 33 -0.19 11.40 0.67
N ARG A 34 -1.28 11.97 1.17
CA ARG A 34 -2.50 12.16 0.37
C ARG A 34 -2.30 13.33 -0.58
N LEU A 35 -2.60 13.11 -1.86
CA LEU A 35 -2.54 14.16 -2.87
C LEU A 35 -3.97 14.65 -3.13
N HIS A 36 -4.30 15.81 -2.57
CA HIS A 36 -5.58 16.47 -2.81
C HIS A 36 -5.44 17.38 -4.04
N PHE A 37 -5.65 16.79 -5.22
CA PHE A 37 -5.54 17.52 -6.47
C PHE A 37 -6.65 18.57 -6.61
N ALA A 38 -6.26 19.83 -6.72
CA ALA A 38 -7.13 20.94 -7.10
C ALA A 38 -6.86 21.29 -8.57
N ARG A 39 -7.92 21.49 -9.36
CA ARG A 39 -7.79 21.90 -10.76
C ARG A 39 -7.41 23.37 -10.83
N TRP A 40 -6.27 23.67 -11.44
CA TRP A 40 -5.78 25.03 -11.67
C TRP A 40 -6.14 25.57 -13.05
N TYR A 41 -6.30 24.69 -14.05
CA TYR A 41 -6.59 25.10 -15.42
C TYR A 41 -7.58 24.15 -16.10
N GLN A 42 -8.48 24.73 -16.89
CA GLN A 42 -9.34 24.06 -17.86
C GLN A 42 -9.47 24.96 -19.10
N GLY A 43 -8.89 24.52 -20.21
CA GLY A 43 -8.85 25.21 -21.49
C GLY A 43 -9.69 24.56 -22.58
N VAL A 44 -9.41 24.94 -23.82
CA VAL A 44 -10.13 24.52 -25.04
C VAL A 44 -9.23 23.81 -26.05
N GLU A 45 -7.98 23.52 -25.66
CA GLU A 45 -7.03 22.77 -26.47
C GLU A 45 -7.61 21.40 -26.84
N ALA A 46 -7.42 21.01 -28.10
CA ALA A 46 -7.84 19.69 -28.56
C ALA A 46 -7.18 18.57 -27.75
N ALA A 47 -7.93 17.51 -27.47
CA ALA A 47 -7.41 16.34 -26.79
C ALA A 47 -6.28 15.70 -27.61
N GLY A 48 -5.20 15.34 -26.93
CA GLY A 48 -4.02 14.74 -27.53
C GLY A 48 -3.02 14.29 -26.47
N PRO A 49 -1.94 13.61 -26.88
CA PRO A 49 -0.85 13.27 -25.98
C PRO A 49 -0.30 14.52 -25.31
N ALA A 50 -0.03 14.42 -24.01
CA ALA A 50 0.50 15.52 -23.22
C ALA A 50 1.60 15.02 -22.27
N GLY A 51 2.44 15.96 -21.84
CA GLY A 51 3.51 15.74 -20.87
C GLY A 51 3.58 16.91 -19.90
N VAL A 52 4.07 16.65 -18.69
CA VAL A 52 4.34 17.68 -17.67
C VAL A 52 5.66 17.38 -16.98
N ALA A 53 6.44 18.41 -16.68
CA ALA A 53 7.71 18.29 -15.99
C ALA A 53 7.98 19.49 -15.07
N LEU A 54 8.77 19.26 -14.01
CA LEU A 54 9.09 20.24 -12.97
C LEU A 54 10.61 20.39 -12.83
N PRO A 55 11.21 21.40 -13.47
CA PRO A 55 12.63 21.70 -13.33
C PRO A 55 13.01 22.18 -11.92
N VAL A 56 14.32 22.36 -11.70
CA VAL A 56 14.89 22.69 -10.38
C VAL A 56 14.47 24.05 -9.83
N ASP A 57 14.22 25.00 -10.73
CA ASP A 57 13.89 26.39 -10.43
C ASP A 57 12.44 26.61 -9.97
N GLY A 58 11.61 25.56 -9.99
CA GLY A 58 10.20 25.62 -9.60
C GLY A 58 9.26 26.02 -10.73
N SER A 59 9.76 26.20 -11.96
CA SER A 59 8.93 26.40 -13.14
C SER A 59 8.12 25.13 -13.47
N LEU A 60 7.12 25.29 -14.33
CA LEU A 60 6.33 24.19 -14.89
C LEU A 60 6.52 24.16 -16.41
N VAL A 61 6.82 22.98 -16.95
CA VAL A 61 6.89 22.77 -18.39
C VAL A 61 5.80 21.79 -18.80
N ARG A 62 5.04 22.14 -19.83
CA ARG A 62 4.04 21.28 -20.44
C ARG A 62 4.36 21.07 -21.90
N ALA A 63 4.02 19.91 -22.43
CA ALA A 63 4.07 19.62 -23.85
C ALA A 63 2.74 18.98 -24.28
N ARG A 64 2.32 19.24 -25.53
CA ARG A 64 1.17 18.56 -26.13
C ARG A 64 1.38 18.34 -27.62
N ILE A 65 0.75 17.31 -28.17
CA ILE A 65 0.62 17.14 -29.62
C ILE A 65 -0.83 17.42 -29.99
N ASP A 66 -1.06 18.42 -30.85
CA ASP A 66 -2.35 18.61 -31.49
C ASP A 66 -2.54 17.50 -32.53
N ALA A 67 -3.41 16.53 -32.21
CA ALA A 67 -3.64 15.38 -33.07
C ALA A 67 -4.29 15.74 -34.41
N GLY A 68 -5.04 16.85 -34.47
CA GLY A 68 -5.68 17.31 -35.71
C GLY A 68 -4.71 18.06 -36.61
N ALA A 69 -3.78 18.83 -36.03
CA ALA A 69 -2.80 19.63 -36.75
C ALA A 69 -1.42 18.95 -36.90
N ALA A 70 -1.21 17.77 -36.30
CA ALA A 70 0.08 17.07 -36.26
C ALA A 70 1.24 17.97 -35.82
N THR A 71 0.99 18.83 -34.82
CA THR A 71 1.93 19.86 -34.36
C THR A 71 2.27 19.67 -32.88
N LEU A 72 3.56 19.69 -32.59
CA LEU A 72 4.11 19.62 -31.24
C LEU A 72 4.19 21.02 -30.63
N HIS A 73 3.61 21.18 -29.45
CA HIS A 73 3.62 22.42 -28.69
C HIS A 73 4.28 22.25 -27.33
N VAL A 74 4.92 23.31 -26.84
CA VAL A 74 5.44 23.43 -25.48
C VAL A 74 4.97 24.71 -24.82
N GLN A 75 4.93 24.68 -23.50
CA GLN A 75 4.57 25.83 -22.67
C GLN A 75 5.49 25.83 -21.44
N HIS A 76 6.08 26.98 -21.14
CA HIS A 76 6.87 27.23 -19.94
C HIS A 76 6.13 28.24 -19.05
N ILE A 77 6.01 27.92 -17.76
CA ILE A 77 5.42 28.78 -16.75
C ILE A 77 6.47 28.98 -15.66
N ALA A 78 7.10 30.15 -15.65
CA ALA A 78 8.19 30.44 -14.72
C ALA A 78 7.77 30.37 -13.24
N THR A 79 6.55 30.82 -12.93
CA THR A 79 6.00 30.82 -11.57
C THR A 79 4.60 30.21 -11.58
N PRO A 80 4.48 28.87 -11.52
CA PRO A 80 3.19 28.20 -11.59
C PRO A 80 2.35 28.53 -10.36
N SER A 81 1.11 28.98 -10.60
CA SER A 81 0.09 29.23 -9.58
C SER A 81 -1.29 29.07 -10.22
N GLU A 82 -2.35 28.99 -9.41
CA GLU A 82 -3.73 28.95 -9.92
C GLU A 82 -4.09 30.17 -10.79
N ALA A 83 -3.44 31.31 -10.58
CA ALA A 83 -3.67 32.54 -11.33
C ALA A 83 -2.76 32.72 -12.57
N ALA A 84 -1.86 31.76 -12.84
CA ALA A 84 -0.96 31.84 -14.00
C ALA A 84 -1.72 31.66 -15.32
N ASP A 85 -1.17 32.22 -16.41
CA ASP A 85 -1.71 32.00 -17.75
C ASP A 85 -1.20 30.68 -18.32
N PHE A 86 -2.13 29.78 -18.65
CA PHE A 86 -1.86 28.46 -19.22
C PHE A 86 -2.35 28.32 -20.67
N THR A 87 -2.64 29.44 -21.35
CA THR A 87 -3.22 29.44 -22.71
C THR A 87 -2.19 29.62 -23.83
N SER A 88 -1.01 30.17 -23.54
CA SER A 88 0.02 30.44 -24.56
C SER A 88 0.90 29.20 -24.82
N TRP A 89 1.07 28.83 -26.10
CA TRP A 89 1.82 27.65 -26.53
C TRP A 89 2.79 27.98 -27.68
N ASP A 90 4.04 27.56 -27.56
CA ASP A 90 5.04 27.66 -28.62
C ASP A 90 5.06 26.39 -29.47
N SER A 91 5.13 26.52 -30.80
CA SER A 91 5.24 25.37 -31.70
C SER A 91 6.70 24.95 -31.88
N LEU A 92 6.97 23.65 -31.76
CA LEU A 92 8.27 23.02 -32.05
C LEU A 92 8.29 22.27 -33.39
N GLY A 93 7.25 22.43 -34.21
CA GLY A 93 7.12 21.79 -35.52
C GLY A 93 6.22 20.55 -35.52
N SER A 94 6.38 19.71 -36.53
CA SER A 94 5.51 18.55 -36.78
C SER A 94 5.81 17.36 -35.89
N ALA A 95 4.78 16.65 -35.45
CA ALA A 95 4.86 15.37 -34.74
C ALA A 95 3.59 14.54 -35.00
N VAL A 96 3.67 13.22 -34.80
CA VAL A 96 2.50 12.34 -34.85
C VAL A 96 1.97 12.05 -33.44
N ALA A 97 0.65 12.03 -33.29
CA ALA A 97 0.02 11.84 -31.97
C ALA A 97 0.18 10.41 -31.42
N THR A 98 0.15 9.39 -32.29
CA THR A 98 0.46 8.01 -31.89
C THR A 98 1.94 7.78 -32.16
N PRO A 99 2.75 7.31 -31.20
CA PRO A 99 2.40 6.63 -29.94
C PRO A 99 2.12 7.51 -28.71
N GLY A 100 2.46 8.79 -28.78
CA GLY A 100 2.44 9.73 -27.65
C GLY A 100 3.73 10.55 -27.59
N LEU A 101 4.02 11.12 -26.42
CA LEU A 101 5.26 11.85 -26.14
C LEU A 101 5.75 11.56 -24.71
N GLY A 102 7.04 11.73 -24.47
CA GLY A 102 7.63 11.72 -23.13
C GLY A 102 8.17 13.11 -22.77
N LEU A 103 7.92 13.59 -21.56
CA LEU A 103 8.49 14.84 -21.05
C LEU A 103 9.00 14.61 -19.62
N HIS A 104 10.26 14.92 -19.38
CA HIS A 104 10.88 14.76 -18.05
C HIS A 104 11.86 15.90 -17.77
N ALA A 105 11.98 16.30 -16.50
CA ALA A 105 12.95 17.29 -16.07
C ALA A 105 13.79 16.79 -14.90
N ALA A 106 15.07 17.15 -14.90
CA ALA A 106 15.98 16.92 -13.78
C ALA A 106 17.05 18.03 -13.74
N GLY A 107 17.21 18.69 -12.59
CA GLY A 107 17.99 19.92 -12.57
C GLY A 107 17.35 20.98 -13.47
N THR A 108 18.16 21.69 -14.26
CA THR A 108 17.67 22.64 -15.28
C THR A 108 17.41 21.96 -16.63
N ARG A 109 17.66 20.65 -16.75
CA ARG A 109 17.48 19.93 -18.01
C ARG A 109 16.04 19.47 -18.17
N VAL A 110 15.52 19.60 -19.38
CA VAL A 110 14.21 19.05 -19.76
C VAL A 110 14.36 18.29 -21.07
N LEU A 111 13.94 17.04 -21.10
CA LEU A 111 13.98 16.19 -22.29
C LEU A 111 12.55 15.92 -22.77
N LEU A 112 12.33 16.22 -24.05
CA LEU A 112 11.09 15.94 -24.76
C LEU A 112 11.35 14.87 -25.83
N ALA A 113 10.74 13.71 -25.68
CA ALA A 113 10.82 12.59 -26.62
C ALA A 113 9.51 12.51 -27.43
N TYR A 114 9.61 12.35 -28.74
CA TYR A 114 8.47 12.25 -29.66
C TYR A 114 8.87 11.52 -30.95
N THR A 115 7.94 11.41 -31.90
CA THR A 115 8.23 10.88 -33.24
C THR A 115 7.53 11.68 -34.32
N ASP A 116 8.12 11.67 -35.52
CA ASP A 116 7.54 12.20 -36.76
C ASP A 116 6.82 11.11 -37.58
N GLY A 117 6.69 9.89 -37.05
CA GLY A 117 6.13 8.72 -37.72
C GLY A 117 7.18 7.81 -38.38
N THR A 118 8.44 8.23 -38.44
CA THR A 118 9.55 7.45 -39.01
C THR A 118 10.73 7.33 -38.04
N GLN A 119 11.01 8.40 -37.30
CA GLN A 119 12.13 8.54 -36.40
C GLN A 119 11.67 8.72 -34.95
N VAL A 120 12.45 8.18 -34.02
CA VAL A 120 12.41 8.52 -32.60
C VAL A 120 13.31 9.74 -32.42
N LEU A 121 12.71 10.84 -31.97
CA LEU A 121 13.35 12.14 -31.85
C LEU A 121 13.34 12.61 -30.40
N VAL A 122 14.38 13.34 -30.03
CA VAL A 122 14.43 14.08 -28.76
C VAL A 122 14.76 15.54 -28.99
N ARG A 123 14.24 16.41 -28.13
CA ARG A 123 14.70 17.79 -27.94
C ARG A 123 15.06 17.98 -26.49
N GLU A 124 16.10 18.75 -26.22
CA GLU A 124 16.57 19.03 -24.86
C GLU A 124 16.63 20.54 -24.63
N SER A 125 16.17 20.95 -23.45
CA SER A 125 16.38 22.26 -22.87
C SER A 125 17.43 22.17 -21.77
N LEU A 126 18.26 23.21 -21.64
CA LEU A 126 19.26 23.34 -20.56
C LEU A 126 18.88 24.45 -19.55
N ASP A 127 17.80 25.17 -19.82
CA ASP A 127 17.34 26.38 -19.14
C ASP A 127 15.91 26.21 -18.59
N ALA A 128 15.65 25.04 -18.01
CA ALA A 128 14.39 24.71 -17.35
C ALA A 128 13.16 24.79 -18.28
N GLY A 129 13.34 24.49 -19.57
CA GLY A 129 12.27 24.47 -20.57
C GLY A 129 11.95 25.83 -21.18
N ALA A 130 12.70 26.89 -20.83
CA ALA A 130 12.50 28.21 -21.44
C ALA A 130 12.84 28.19 -22.94
N THR A 131 13.87 27.45 -23.35
CA THR A 131 14.19 27.21 -24.77
C THR A 131 14.52 25.74 -25.03
N PHE A 132 14.15 25.24 -26.22
CA PHE A 132 14.47 23.88 -26.67
C PHE A 132 15.44 23.90 -27.85
N GLY A 133 16.45 23.03 -27.80
CA GLY A 133 17.37 22.80 -28.92
C GLY A 133 16.71 22.16 -30.14
N SER A 134 17.51 21.95 -31.19
CA SER A 134 17.07 21.23 -32.39
C SER A 134 16.74 19.76 -32.08
N ALA A 135 15.91 19.16 -32.92
CA ALA A 135 15.61 17.74 -32.82
C ALA A 135 16.87 16.89 -33.08
N ILE A 136 17.06 15.83 -32.28
CA ILE A 136 18.12 14.84 -32.43
C ILE A 136 17.47 13.48 -32.68
N THR A 137 17.87 12.82 -33.76
CA THR A 137 17.44 11.45 -34.06
C THR A 137 18.13 10.45 -33.13
N VAL A 138 17.34 9.69 -32.39
CA VAL A 138 17.81 8.58 -31.55
C VAL A 138 17.80 7.27 -32.34
N ALA A 139 16.73 7.03 -33.10
CA ALA A 139 16.55 5.82 -33.92
C ALA A 139 15.57 6.08 -35.09
N SER A 140 15.54 5.17 -36.07
CA SER A 140 14.60 5.22 -37.21
C SER A 140 13.82 3.91 -37.38
N PRO A 141 12.96 3.53 -36.41
CA PRO A 141 12.25 2.26 -36.41
C PRO A 141 11.00 2.20 -37.31
N GLY A 142 10.44 3.33 -37.75
CA GLY A 142 9.17 3.38 -38.47
C GLY A 142 7.94 3.17 -37.56
N ALA A 143 7.52 1.92 -37.35
CA ALA A 143 6.23 1.59 -36.73
C ALA A 143 6.26 1.60 -35.19
N VAL A 144 6.36 2.78 -34.59
CA VAL A 144 6.37 2.93 -33.13
C VAL A 144 4.95 2.90 -32.54
N THR A 145 4.72 2.03 -31.54
CA THR A 145 3.41 1.87 -30.88
C THR A 145 3.35 2.49 -29.49
N ALA A 146 4.49 2.69 -28.83
CA ALA A 146 4.64 3.38 -27.54
C ALA A 146 5.99 4.13 -27.51
N LEU A 147 6.09 5.26 -26.81
CA LEU A 147 7.35 5.99 -26.64
C LEU A 147 7.35 6.86 -25.39
N SER A 148 8.51 6.95 -24.72
CA SER A 148 8.77 7.91 -23.64
C SER A 148 10.28 8.16 -23.49
N GLY A 149 10.67 9.13 -22.68
CA GLY A 149 12.07 9.39 -22.36
C GLY A 149 12.24 10.13 -21.03
N ALA A 150 13.42 10.00 -20.43
CA ALA A 150 13.79 10.68 -19.20
C ALA A 150 15.23 11.18 -19.24
N VAL A 151 15.54 12.14 -18.36
CA VAL A 151 16.86 12.78 -18.26
C VAL A 151 17.24 13.00 -16.81
N ARG A 152 18.53 13.00 -16.52
CA ARG A 152 19.13 13.31 -15.22
C ARG A 152 19.84 14.65 -15.26
N SER A 153 20.09 15.21 -14.07
CA SER A 153 20.75 16.51 -13.92
C SER A 153 22.18 16.53 -14.48
N ASP A 154 22.87 15.39 -14.50
CA ASP A 154 24.19 15.20 -15.11
C ASP A 154 24.17 15.16 -16.66
N GLY A 155 22.99 15.11 -17.28
CA GLY A 155 22.80 14.99 -18.72
C GLY A 155 22.68 13.55 -19.23
N SER A 156 22.81 12.55 -18.36
CA SER A 156 22.48 11.16 -18.69
C SER A 156 20.99 11.07 -19.04
N ALA A 157 20.63 10.31 -20.08
CA ALA A 157 19.27 10.24 -20.59
C ALA A 157 18.92 8.84 -21.10
N ILE A 158 17.61 8.59 -21.19
CA ILE A 158 17.02 7.37 -21.74
C ILE A 158 15.90 7.76 -22.70
N ALA A 159 15.82 7.06 -23.82
CA ALA A 159 14.68 7.06 -24.72
C ALA A 159 14.24 5.61 -24.90
N THR A 160 12.95 5.37 -24.76
CA THR A 160 12.36 4.05 -24.92
C THR A 160 11.18 4.11 -25.88
N TRP A 161 11.03 3.05 -26.67
CA TRP A 161 9.93 2.94 -27.61
C TRP A 161 9.58 1.48 -27.86
N ALA A 162 8.37 1.22 -28.33
CA ALA A 162 7.94 -0.12 -28.67
C ALA A 162 7.64 -0.29 -30.15
N ILE A 163 7.90 -1.49 -30.66
CA ILE A 163 7.46 -1.96 -31.98
C ILE A 163 6.74 -3.29 -31.74
N GLY A 164 5.42 -3.30 -31.89
CA GLY A 164 4.60 -4.46 -31.54
C GLY A 164 4.74 -4.79 -30.05
N GLY A 165 5.18 -6.00 -29.73
CA GLY A 165 5.38 -6.50 -28.36
C GLY A 165 6.77 -6.28 -27.75
N THR A 166 7.70 -5.70 -28.52
CA THR A 166 9.10 -5.53 -28.10
C THR A 166 9.39 -4.08 -27.74
N CYS A 167 9.87 -3.86 -26.52
CA CYS A 167 10.40 -2.57 -26.08
C CYS A 167 11.88 -2.44 -26.47
N TYR A 168 12.27 -1.26 -26.93
CA TYR A 168 13.65 -0.89 -27.23
C TYR A 168 14.06 0.27 -26.34
N VAL A 169 15.35 0.32 -26.03
CA VAL A 169 15.97 1.39 -25.26
C VAL A 169 17.24 1.88 -25.93
N ALA A 170 17.42 3.20 -25.94
CA ALA A 170 18.71 3.83 -26.16
C ALA A 170 19.03 4.70 -24.95
N THR A 171 20.27 4.66 -24.50
CA THR A 171 20.75 5.47 -23.38
C THR A 171 21.84 6.42 -23.84
N ARG A 172 21.97 7.55 -23.15
CA ARG A 172 23.03 8.52 -23.35
C ARG A 172 23.71 8.74 -22.00
N PRO A 173 25.01 8.47 -21.84
CA PRO A 173 25.72 8.85 -20.62
C PRO A 173 25.99 10.36 -20.60
N ALA A 174 26.29 10.91 -19.43
CA ALA A 174 26.68 12.32 -19.27
C ALA A 174 27.81 12.72 -20.25
N GLY A 175 27.55 13.74 -21.08
CA GLY A 175 28.49 14.24 -22.08
C GLY A 175 28.74 13.33 -23.29
N GLY A 176 28.04 12.19 -23.41
CA GLY A 176 28.17 11.23 -24.50
C GLY A 176 27.07 11.32 -25.57
N GLY A 177 27.17 10.45 -26.58
CA GLY A 177 26.13 10.25 -27.60
C GLY A 177 25.11 9.16 -27.22
N TRP A 178 24.02 9.08 -27.99
CA TRP A 178 23.04 8.01 -27.84
C TRP A 178 23.64 6.65 -28.23
N SER A 179 23.36 5.62 -27.42
CA SER A 179 23.74 4.25 -27.70
C SER A 179 22.97 3.69 -28.90
N ALA A 180 23.47 2.58 -29.46
CA ALA A 180 22.65 1.76 -30.34
C ALA A 180 21.39 1.27 -29.59
N PRO A 181 20.23 1.14 -30.28
CA PRO A 181 19.04 0.56 -29.68
C PRO A 181 19.28 -0.87 -29.19
N ALA A 182 18.88 -1.15 -27.94
CA ALA A 182 18.88 -2.48 -27.36
C ALA A 182 17.43 -2.94 -27.10
N ALA A 183 17.12 -4.18 -27.47
CA ALA A 183 15.80 -4.77 -27.19
C ALA A 183 15.71 -5.23 -25.74
N TRP A 184 14.57 -4.98 -25.11
CA TRP A 184 14.18 -5.58 -23.85
C TRP A 184 13.84 -7.06 -24.05
N THR A 185 14.32 -7.90 -23.15
CA THR A 185 14.21 -9.36 -23.27
C THR A 185 12.87 -9.92 -22.82
N GLN A 186 12.09 -9.18 -22.04
CA GLN A 186 10.75 -9.60 -21.63
C GLN A 186 9.74 -8.97 -22.59
N SER A 187 9.44 -9.67 -23.69
CA SER A 187 8.43 -9.19 -24.65
C SER A 187 7.01 -9.44 -24.13
N LEU A 188 6.11 -8.51 -24.45
CA LEU A 188 4.67 -8.70 -24.35
C LEU A 188 4.11 -9.13 -25.71
N ALA A 189 2.84 -9.52 -25.80
CA ALA A 189 2.20 -9.77 -27.10
C ALA A 189 2.00 -8.45 -27.86
N SER A 190 1.68 -7.38 -27.14
CA SER A 190 1.67 -6.01 -27.68
C SER A 190 2.04 -5.00 -26.61
N ILE A 191 2.59 -3.86 -27.02
CA ILE A 191 2.84 -2.69 -26.17
C ILE A 191 2.20 -1.47 -26.83
N ASN A 192 1.38 -0.75 -26.06
CA ASN A 192 0.60 0.41 -26.53
C ASN A 192 0.83 1.69 -25.70
N GLY A 193 1.60 1.60 -24.62
CA GLY A 193 1.92 2.73 -23.74
C GLY A 193 3.23 2.50 -23.00
N LEU A 194 4.00 3.57 -22.87
CA LEU A 194 5.25 3.63 -22.11
C LEU A 194 5.30 4.96 -21.37
N ALA A 195 5.68 4.95 -20.10
CA ALA A 195 6.01 6.15 -19.34
C ALA A 195 7.29 5.90 -18.54
N VAL A 196 8.22 6.86 -18.57
CA VAL A 196 9.54 6.72 -17.94
C VAL A 196 9.82 7.91 -17.04
N GLY A 197 10.36 7.63 -15.86
CA GLY A 197 10.89 8.62 -14.93
C GLY A 197 12.20 8.18 -14.30
N ASP A 198 12.85 9.12 -13.61
CA ASP A 198 14.01 8.84 -12.77
C ASP A 198 13.58 8.64 -11.31
N ALA A 199 13.71 7.42 -10.81
CA ALA A 199 13.38 7.04 -9.44
C ALA A 199 14.47 6.11 -8.90
N GLU A 200 15.65 6.68 -8.65
CA GLU A 200 16.95 6.01 -8.40
C GLU A 200 17.52 5.32 -9.64
N ASP A 201 16.73 4.51 -10.31
CA ASP A 201 16.99 3.99 -11.65
C ASP A 201 15.90 4.44 -12.63
N TRP A 202 15.95 3.95 -13.86
CA TRP A 202 14.92 4.26 -14.85
C TRP A 202 13.66 3.44 -14.56
N ALA A 203 12.69 4.08 -13.91
CA ALA A 203 11.37 3.52 -13.64
C ALA A 203 10.54 3.57 -14.91
N ILE A 204 9.99 2.43 -15.34
CA ILE A 204 9.30 2.28 -16.61
C ILE A 204 7.94 1.62 -16.36
N LEU A 205 6.88 2.35 -16.70
CA LEU A 205 5.54 1.81 -16.78
C LEU A 205 5.28 1.34 -18.22
N VAL A 206 4.77 0.12 -18.38
CA VAL A 206 4.45 -0.48 -19.68
C VAL A 206 3.00 -0.97 -19.67
N SER A 207 2.28 -0.74 -20.76
CA SER A 207 0.92 -1.26 -20.95
C SER A 207 0.77 -1.94 -22.30
N GLY A 208 -0.18 -2.87 -22.37
CA GLY A 208 -0.45 -3.66 -23.57
C GLY A 208 -1.12 -4.99 -23.23
N GLU A 209 -0.78 -6.04 -23.98
CA GLU A 209 -1.33 -7.38 -23.82
C GLU A 209 -0.20 -8.39 -23.60
N ASP A 210 -0.33 -9.27 -22.62
CA ASP A 210 0.64 -10.35 -22.40
C ASP A 210 0.40 -11.56 -23.32
N SER A 211 1.25 -12.58 -23.21
CA SER A 211 1.14 -13.79 -24.05
C SER A 211 -0.13 -14.61 -23.80
N ASP A 212 -0.83 -14.38 -22.70
CA ASP A 212 -2.08 -15.07 -22.34
C ASP A 212 -3.31 -14.28 -22.81
N GLY A 213 -3.13 -13.16 -23.53
CA GLY A 213 -4.20 -12.30 -24.00
C GLY A 213 -4.78 -11.38 -22.92
N ARG A 214 -4.07 -11.20 -21.79
CA ARG A 214 -4.53 -10.30 -20.72
C ARG A 214 -4.03 -8.90 -21.00
N ALA A 215 -4.96 -7.96 -21.13
CA ALA A 215 -4.63 -6.55 -21.16
C ALA A 215 -4.16 -6.10 -19.78
N GLY A 216 -3.11 -5.28 -19.71
CA GLY A 216 -2.55 -4.88 -18.42
C GLY A 216 -1.68 -3.64 -18.44
N CYS A 217 -1.27 -3.25 -17.24
CA CYS A 217 -0.24 -2.26 -16.97
C CYS A 217 0.72 -2.83 -15.93
N TRP A 218 2.02 -2.72 -16.18
CA TRP A 218 3.08 -3.28 -15.35
C TRP A 218 4.16 -2.25 -15.05
N SER A 219 4.78 -2.35 -13.89
CA SER A 219 6.02 -1.64 -13.58
C SER A 219 7.23 -2.54 -13.83
N THR A 220 8.30 -1.92 -14.31
CA THR A 220 9.64 -2.52 -14.40
C THR A 220 10.67 -1.41 -14.25
N ARG A 221 11.94 -1.79 -14.15
CA ARG A 221 13.08 -0.90 -13.98
C ARG A 221 14.22 -1.33 -14.87
N LEU A 222 14.88 -0.36 -15.50
CA LEU A 222 16.19 -0.56 -16.11
C LEU A 222 17.26 0.01 -15.17
N GLY A 223 18.09 -0.90 -14.63
CA GLY A 223 19.16 -0.55 -13.69
C GLY A 223 20.16 0.41 -14.31
N SER A 224 20.51 1.45 -13.56
CA SER A 224 21.52 2.44 -13.92
C SER A 224 22.78 2.34 -13.06
N GLY A 225 22.78 1.44 -12.07
CA GLY A 225 23.86 1.24 -11.10
C GLY A 225 23.56 1.75 -9.70
N ILE A 226 22.38 2.34 -9.46
CA ILE A 226 21.99 2.89 -8.16
C ILE A 226 21.15 1.86 -7.39
N GLY A 227 19.95 1.55 -7.87
CA GLY A 227 19.07 0.54 -7.25
C GLY A 227 19.31 -0.88 -7.77
N GLY A 228 19.85 -1.01 -8.98
CA GLY A 228 20.08 -2.27 -9.67
C GLY A 228 21.32 -2.24 -10.55
N PRO A 229 21.82 -3.42 -10.96
CA PRO A 229 22.99 -3.49 -11.82
C PRO A 229 22.76 -2.74 -13.15
N PRO A 230 23.74 -1.96 -13.64
CA PRO A 230 23.59 -1.22 -14.89
C PRO A 230 23.17 -2.13 -16.05
N GLY A 231 22.20 -1.67 -16.85
CA GLY A 231 21.72 -2.39 -18.04
C GLY A 231 20.81 -3.60 -17.76
N HIS A 232 20.51 -3.90 -16.49
CA HIS A 232 19.66 -5.04 -16.13
C HIS A 232 18.22 -4.62 -15.90
N TRP A 233 17.30 -5.39 -16.48
CA TRP A 233 15.86 -5.20 -16.31
C TRP A 233 15.35 -5.99 -15.10
N SER A 234 14.46 -5.38 -14.31
CA SER A 234 13.66 -6.12 -13.33
C SER A 234 12.56 -6.92 -14.04
N ALA A 235 11.99 -7.91 -13.34
CA ALA A 235 10.78 -8.58 -13.81
C ALA A 235 9.61 -7.60 -13.92
N LEU A 236 8.65 -7.95 -14.77
CA LEU A 236 7.37 -7.25 -14.83
C LEU A 236 6.56 -7.50 -13.57
N ALA A 237 6.19 -6.41 -12.90
CA ALA A 237 5.27 -6.45 -11.77
C ALA A 237 3.91 -5.86 -12.17
N PRO A 238 2.81 -6.63 -12.13
CA PRO A 238 1.51 -6.13 -12.56
C PRO A 238 0.96 -5.08 -11.60
N LEU A 239 0.58 -3.91 -12.12
CA LEU A 239 -0.28 -2.94 -11.42
C LEU A 239 -1.74 -3.35 -11.55
N ILE A 240 -2.14 -3.73 -12.77
CA ILE A 240 -3.51 -4.12 -13.10
C ILE A 240 -3.51 -5.05 -14.31
N LEU A 241 -4.41 -6.03 -14.28
CA LEU A 241 -4.66 -6.99 -15.35
C LEU A 241 -6.17 -7.14 -15.53
N ALA A 242 -6.62 -7.16 -16.77
CA ALA A 242 -7.95 -7.59 -17.19
C ALA A 242 -7.88 -9.01 -17.74
N SER A 243 -8.95 -9.79 -17.51
CA SER A 243 -9.06 -11.11 -18.13
C SER A 243 -9.24 -10.98 -19.66
N PRO A 244 -8.82 -11.97 -20.46
CA PRO A 244 -8.98 -11.91 -21.91
C PRO A 244 -10.46 -11.79 -22.31
N GLY A 245 -10.74 -11.05 -23.38
CA GLY A 245 -12.09 -10.91 -23.96
C GLY A 245 -13.05 -9.99 -23.20
N LEU A 246 -12.56 -9.18 -22.25
CA LEU A 246 -13.38 -8.20 -21.52
C LEU A 246 -13.57 -6.87 -22.25
N ASP A 247 -13.04 -6.70 -23.46
CA ASP A 247 -13.04 -5.42 -24.20
C ASP A 247 -12.43 -4.25 -23.41
N VAL A 248 -11.53 -4.56 -22.46
CA VAL A 248 -10.79 -3.59 -21.65
C VAL A 248 -9.35 -3.51 -22.15
N SER A 249 -8.82 -2.29 -22.25
CA SER A 249 -7.42 -2.03 -22.54
C SER A 249 -6.85 -0.99 -21.59
N TYR A 250 -5.52 -0.99 -21.44
CA TYR A 250 -4.81 -0.04 -20.61
C TYR A 250 -3.77 0.73 -21.44
N ARG A 251 -3.54 2.00 -21.11
CA ARG A 251 -2.48 2.84 -21.69
C ARG A 251 -1.72 3.57 -20.59
N ALA A 252 -0.42 3.28 -20.41
CA ALA A 252 0.48 4.01 -19.52
C ALA A 252 0.66 5.47 -19.98
N THR A 253 0.55 6.44 -19.06
CA THR A 253 0.62 7.88 -19.39
C THR A 253 1.57 8.69 -18.53
N GLY A 254 1.94 8.22 -17.33
CA GLY A 254 2.85 8.98 -16.48
C GLY A 254 3.40 8.20 -15.29
N VAL A 255 4.57 8.61 -14.83
CA VAL A 255 5.24 8.14 -13.62
C VAL A 255 5.75 9.36 -12.86
N ALA A 256 5.58 9.38 -11.54
CA ALA A 256 6.10 10.44 -10.68
C ALA A 256 6.49 9.88 -9.31
N GLN A 257 7.37 10.59 -8.60
CA GLN A 257 7.74 10.26 -7.22
C GLN A 257 7.19 11.34 -6.27
N ALA A 258 6.12 11.02 -5.55
CA ALA A 258 5.42 11.94 -4.65
C ALA A 258 5.19 11.30 -3.28
N GLY A 259 6.26 11.23 -2.47
CA GLY A 259 6.33 10.51 -1.19
C GLY A 259 6.33 8.98 -1.31
N ALA A 260 5.81 8.46 -2.42
CA ALA A 260 5.90 7.08 -2.88
C ALA A 260 5.81 7.07 -4.42
N PRO A 261 6.15 5.95 -5.07
CA PRO A 261 5.90 5.75 -6.50
C PRO A 261 4.44 6.06 -6.87
N ARG A 262 4.23 6.83 -7.93
CA ARG A 262 2.91 7.13 -8.50
C ARG A 262 2.93 6.80 -9.99
N ALA A 263 1.81 6.27 -10.46
CA ALA A 263 1.61 5.97 -11.86
C ALA A 263 0.23 6.46 -12.31
N THR A 264 0.18 6.93 -13.54
CA THR A 264 -1.06 7.30 -14.23
C THR A 264 -1.18 6.50 -15.51
N PHE A 265 -2.41 6.04 -15.79
CA PHE A 265 -2.73 5.30 -17.00
C PHE A 265 -4.22 5.46 -17.31
N VAL A 266 -4.63 5.12 -18.52
CA VAL A 266 -6.03 5.08 -18.95
C VAL A 266 -6.52 3.64 -18.89
N GLU A 267 -7.70 3.43 -18.32
CA GLU A 267 -8.53 2.25 -18.56
C GLU A 267 -9.58 2.60 -19.60
N SER A 268 -9.61 1.85 -20.71
CA SER A 268 -10.57 2.03 -21.79
C SER A 268 -11.42 0.77 -21.95
N TYR A 269 -12.74 0.93 -22.01
CA TYR A 269 -13.68 -0.14 -22.35
C TYR A 269 -14.31 0.16 -23.70
N SER A 270 -14.26 -0.79 -24.63
CA SER A 270 -14.76 -0.61 -26.01
C SER A 270 -16.11 -1.27 -26.29
N GLY A 271 -16.70 -1.96 -25.31
CA GLY A 271 -18.03 -2.56 -25.45
C GLY A 271 -19.19 -1.56 -25.34
N THR A 272 -20.39 -2.06 -25.04
CA THR A 272 -21.58 -1.20 -24.91
C THR A 272 -21.47 -0.32 -23.66
N GLY A 273 -21.51 1.00 -23.82
CA GLY A 273 -21.22 1.94 -22.74
C GLY A 273 -19.72 2.28 -22.64
N ALA A 274 -19.04 2.30 -23.78
CA ALA A 274 -17.61 2.60 -23.90
C ALA A 274 -17.20 3.85 -23.11
N PHE A 275 -16.02 3.78 -22.50
CA PHE A 275 -15.45 4.88 -21.74
C PHE A 275 -13.92 4.86 -21.83
N ASP A 276 -13.34 6.04 -21.59
CA ASP A 276 -11.93 6.22 -21.27
C ASP A 276 -11.84 6.87 -19.89
N ARG A 277 -11.07 6.28 -18.99
CA ARG A 277 -10.95 6.76 -17.61
C ARG A 277 -9.50 6.79 -17.16
N THR A 278 -9.05 7.94 -16.66
CA THR A 278 -7.76 8.02 -15.99
C THR A 278 -7.81 7.29 -14.65
N MET A 279 -6.78 6.49 -14.41
CA MET A 279 -6.54 5.75 -13.18
C MET A 279 -5.25 6.25 -12.53
N LEU A 280 -5.29 6.43 -11.21
CA LEU A 280 -4.12 6.76 -10.39
C LEU A 280 -3.74 5.54 -9.56
N ALA A 281 -2.51 5.08 -9.72
CA ALA A 281 -1.91 4.05 -8.88
C ALA A 281 -0.85 4.66 -7.97
N THR A 282 -0.73 4.08 -6.77
CA THR A 282 0.18 4.53 -5.72
C THR A 282 0.90 3.32 -5.16
N GLY A 283 2.21 3.40 -5.02
CA GLY A 283 3.03 2.40 -4.35
C GLY A 283 2.81 2.40 -2.83
N LEU A 284 3.19 1.33 -2.15
CA LEU A 284 3.17 1.27 -0.70
C LEU A 284 4.29 2.11 -0.08
N ALA A 285 4.09 2.54 1.17
CA ALA A 285 5.11 3.29 1.90
C ALA A 285 6.40 2.46 2.04
N GLY A 286 7.52 3.02 1.57
CA GLY A 286 8.82 2.37 1.59
C GLY A 286 9.02 1.27 0.54
N GLY A 287 8.05 1.03 -0.35
CA GLY A 287 8.24 0.15 -1.51
C GLY A 287 8.94 0.86 -2.67
N ALA A 288 9.76 0.13 -3.41
CA ALA A 288 10.36 0.60 -4.65
C ALA A 288 9.37 0.45 -5.83
N PHE A 289 9.64 1.13 -6.94
CA PHE A 289 8.76 1.13 -8.12
C PHE A 289 8.62 -0.27 -8.75
N GLU A 290 9.69 -1.05 -8.71
CA GLU A 290 9.83 -2.38 -9.28
C GLU A 290 9.38 -3.52 -8.38
N ASP A 291 9.17 -3.27 -7.08
CA ASP A 291 8.76 -4.32 -6.13
C ASP A 291 7.37 -4.88 -6.46
N GLY A 292 6.58 -4.14 -7.25
CA GLY A 292 5.19 -4.51 -7.56
C GLY A 292 4.22 -4.21 -6.42
N ASP A 293 4.68 -3.48 -5.41
CA ASP A 293 3.92 -3.13 -4.23
C ASP A 293 3.00 -1.94 -4.51
N TRP A 294 2.00 -2.18 -5.37
CA TRP A 294 0.99 -1.20 -5.76
C TRP A 294 -0.33 -1.45 -5.05
N ARG A 295 -1.00 -0.34 -4.71
CA ARG A 295 -2.41 -0.36 -4.31
C ARG A 295 -3.28 -0.58 -5.53
N ASP A 296 -4.50 -1.06 -5.31
CA ASP A 296 -5.48 -1.07 -6.38
C ASP A 296 -5.67 0.37 -6.92
N PRO A 297 -5.57 0.56 -8.25
CA PRO A 297 -5.70 1.88 -8.85
C PRO A 297 -7.08 2.50 -8.58
N THR A 298 -7.10 3.82 -8.39
CA THR A 298 -8.34 4.57 -8.16
C THR A 298 -8.70 5.42 -9.37
N PRO A 299 -9.99 5.54 -9.72
CA PRO A 299 -10.43 6.39 -10.81
C PRO A 299 -10.21 7.87 -10.48
N PHE A 300 -9.82 8.65 -11.47
CA PHE A 300 -9.75 10.11 -11.40
C PHE A 300 -10.75 10.74 -12.35
N GLU A 301 -11.24 11.93 -12.00
CA GLU A 301 -12.23 12.67 -12.80
C GLU A 301 -11.55 13.32 -14.03
N HIS A 302 -11.15 12.48 -14.99
CA HIS A 302 -10.69 12.90 -16.31
C HIS A 302 -10.97 11.78 -17.32
N ALA A 303 -11.60 12.14 -18.43
CA ALA A 303 -11.99 11.21 -19.50
C ALA A 303 -11.27 11.60 -20.80
N SER A 304 -10.29 10.79 -21.18
CA SER A 304 -9.53 10.95 -22.42
C SER A 304 -8.77 9.67 -22.73
N PRO A 305 -8.68 9.24 -24.00
CA PRO A 305 -7.85 8.11 -24.41
C PRO A 305 -6.34 8.39 -24.23
N TRP A 306 -5.96 9.65 -23.99
CA TRP A 306 -4.57 10.07 -23.77
C TRP A 306 -4.21 10.24 -22.29
N GLY A 307 -5.21 10.20 -21.39
CA GLY A 307 -5.04 10.28 -19.94
C GLY A 307 -4.33 11.54 -19.45
N LEU A 308 -3.69 11.40 -18.28
CA LEU A 308 -2.94 12.48 -17.62
C LEU A 308 -1.46 12.11 -17.50
N ALA A 309 -0.59 13.04 -17.87
CA ALA A 309 0.81 13.01 -17.49
C ALA A 309 0.96 13.42 -16.02
N ALA A 310 2.03 12.96 -15.37
CA ALA A 310 2.29 13.23 -13.96
C ALA A 310 3.73 13.73 -13.75
N ALA A 311 3.90 14.70 -12.87
CA ALA A 311 5.20 15.15 -12.38
C ALA A 311 5.12 15.48 -10.89
N ALA A 312 6.24 15.33 -10.19
CA ALA A 312 6.34 15.66 -8.78
C ALA A 312 7.75 16.11 -8.44
N ARG A 313 7.87 17.16 -7.62
CA ARG A 313 9.16 17.64 -7.12
C ARG A 313 8.98 18.44 -5.84
N GLY A 314 9.88 18.23 -4.88
CA GLY A 314 9.83 18.93 -3.60
C GLY A 314 8.49 18.69 -2.91
N THR A 315 7.71 19.75 -2.71
CA THR A 315 6.42 19.72 -2.01
C THR A 315 5.22 19.78 -2.96
N THR A 316 5.40 19.62 -4.28
CA THR A 316 4.29 19.79 -5.24
C THR A 316 4.24 18.66 -6.26
N SER A 317 3.03 18.21 -6.57
CA SER A 317 2.73 17.26 -7.65
C SER A 317 1.73 17.86 -8.62
N PHE A 318 1.92 17.60 -9.91
CA PHE A 318 1.02 18.02 -10.97
C PHE A 318 0.52 16.82 -11.78
N LEU A 319 -0.73 16.92 -12.21
CA LEU A 319 -1.29 16.12 -13.28
C LEU A 319 -1.66 17.06 -14.44
N ALA A 320 -1.44 16.64 -15.67
CA ALA A 320 -1.74 17.48 -16.83
C ALA A 320 -2.25 16.69 -18.03
N SER A 321 -3.18 17.31 -18.76
CA SER A 321 -3.54 16.96 -20.13
C SER A 321 -3.19 18.12 -21.06
N ALA A 322 -3.56 18.01 -22.34
CA ALA A 322 -3.46 19.10 -23.30
C ALA A 322 -4.22 20.35 -22.84
N SER A 323 -5.38 20.18 -22.20
CA SER A 323 -6.31 21.27 -21.86
C SER A 323 -6.53 21.45 -20.36
N GLU A 324 -6.00 20.60 -19.49
CA GLU A 324 -6.26 20.66 -18.04
C GLU A 324 -4.97 20.52 -17.23
N LEU A 325 -4.94 21.15 -16.05
CA LEU A 325 -3.85 21.07 -15.09
C LEU A 325 -4.42 20.97 -13.67
N TRP A 326 -3.90 20.04 -12.89
CA TRP A 326 -4.18 19.91 -11.47
C TRP A 326 -2.89 19.96 -10.67
N SER A 327 -2.97 20.50 -9.46
CA SER A 327 -1.87 20.59 -8.50
C SER A 327 -2.28 20.02 -7.17
N ALA A 328 -1.35 19.36 -6.49
CA ALA A 328 -1.48 18.89 -5.13
C ALA A 328 -0.20 19.16 -4.34
N GLU A 329 -0.34 19.48 -3.06
CA GLU A 329 0.79 19.51 -2.15
C GLU A 329 1.23 18.08 -1.77
N ILE A 330 2.53 17.85 -1.71
CA ILE A 330 3.13 16.61 -1.26
C ILE A 330 3.46 16.74 0.21
N GLY A 331 2.66 16.08 1.05
CA GLY A 331 2.95 15.89 2.45
C GLY A 331 2.36 16.96 3.36
N GLY A 332 2.79 16.90 4.61
CA GLY A 332 2.35 17.72 5.73
C GLY A 332 2.93 17.15 7.02
N SER A 333 3.43 18.02 7.89
CA SER A 333 3.94 17.58 9.19
C SER A 333 2.79 17.05 10.05
N PRO A 334 2.98 15.94 10.77
CA PRO A 334 1.96 15.48 11.71
C PRO A 334 1.62 16.57 12.73
N VAL A 335 0.33 16.80 12.94
CA VAL A 335 -0.18 17.77 13.92
C VAL A 335 -0.43 17.05 15.23
N ASP A 336 0.23 17.50 16.30
CA ASP A 336 0.03 16.95 17.64
C ASP A 336 -1.20 17.58 18.31
N VAL A 337 -2.19 16.74 18.60
CA VAL A 337 -3.48 17.13 19.20
C VAL A 337 -3.64 16.55 20.61
N SER A 338 -2.55 16.13 21.25
CA SER A 338 -2.58 15.46 22.56
C SER A 338 -3.24 16.29 23.66
N THR A 339 -3.14 17.62 23.57
CA THR A 339 -3.77 18.56 24.50
C THR A 339 -5.30 18.60 24.36
N ALA A 340 -5.82 18.31 23.17
CA ALA A 340 -7.24 18.26 22.85
C ALA A 340 -7.93 16.99 23.34
N VAL A 341 -7.18 15.93 23.69
CA VAL A 341 -7.76 14.61 23.99
C VAL A 341 -8.54 14.63 25.31
N LEU A 342 -9.85 14.46 25.22
CA LEU A 342 -10.76 14.31 26.36
C LEU A 342 -10.86 12.85 26.80
N SER A 343 -11.00 11.94 25.83
CA SER A 343 -10.98 10.50 26.05
C SER A 343 -10.48 9.72 24.83
N ALA A 344 -9.93 8.54 25.08
CA ALA A 344 -9.50 7.59 24.07
C ALA A 344 -9.83 6.17 24.52
N ARG A 345 -10.44 5.39 23.63
CA ARG A 345 -10.64 3.95 23.81
C ARG A 345 -10.04 3.21 22.63
N TYR A 346 -8.97 2.46 22.87
CA TYR A 346 -8.33 1.61 21.88
C TYR A 346 -8.66 0.14 22.15
N GLU A 347 -9.09 -0.58 21.14
CA GLU A 347 -9.46 -1.99 21.18
C GLU A 347 -8.68 -2.70 20.06
N ALA A 348 -7.98 -3.78 20.40
CA ALA A 348 -7.24 -4.58 19.41
C ALA A 348 -7.43 -6.06 19.69
N ASP A 349 -7.67 -6.85 18.66
CA ASP A 349 -7.71 -8.30 18.69
C ASP A 349 -7.24 -8.88 17.34
N HIS A 350 -7.40 -10.19 17.16
CA HIS A 350 -7.11 -10.90 15.91
C HIS A 350 -8.04 -10.53 14.73
N ARG A 351 -9.11 -9.76 14.97
CA ARG A 351 -10.06 -9.30 13.94
C ARG A 351 -9.77 -7.87 13.51
N GLY A 352 -9.12 -7.08 14.37
CA GLY A 352 -8.57 -5.79 14.01
C GLY A 352 -8.37 -4.85 15.18
N GLU A 353 -8.10 -3.60 14.82
CA GLU A 353 -7.87 -2.51 15.76
C GLU A 353 -8.90 -1.42 15.55
N ARG A 354 -9.38 -0.83 16.63
CA ARG A 354 -10.32 0.28 16.64
C ARG A 354 -9.93 1.28 17.71
N LEU A 355 -9.95 2.56 17.35
CA LEU A 355 -9.77 3.68 18.26
C LEU A 355 -11.03 4.56 18.22
N ARG A 356 -11.57 4.88 19.39
CA ARG A 356 -12.58 5.93 19.56
C ARG A 356 -11.94 7.09 20.32
N LEU A 357 -11.99 8.29 19.75
CA LEU A 357 -11.48 9.52 20.38
C LEU A 357 -12.61 10.50 20.61
N ALA A 358 -12.56 11.20 21.74
CA ALA A 358 -13.28 12.45 21.94
C ALA A 358 -12.25 13.56 22.16
N LEU A 359 -12.37 14.64 21.39
CA LEU A 359 -11.47 15.78 21.42
C LEU A 359 -12.24 17.05 21.73
N ASP A 360 -11.60 17.98 22.44
CA ASP A 360 -12.10 19.34 22.62
C ASP A 360 -12.02 20.09 21.28
N ALA A 361 -13.19 20.35 20.70
CA ALA A 361 -13.31 21.01 19.41
C ALA A 361 -12.74 22.45 19.41
N GLN A 362 -12.73 23.13 20.56
CA GLN A 362 -12.25 24.51 20.67
C GLN A 362 -10.72 24.60 20.63
N SER A 363 -10.04 23.50 20.90
CA SER A 363 -8.58 23.40 20.89
C SER A 363 -7.99 23.01 19.52
N LEU A 364 -8.85 22.72 18.53
CA LEU A 364 -8.43 22.28 17.20
C LEU A 364 -8.40 23.45 16.22
N THR A 365 -7.30 23.58 15.49
CA THR A 365 -7.15 24.56 14.39
C THR A 365 -7.54 23.96 13.04
N ASN A 366 -7.28 22.66 12.86
CA ASN A 366 -7.61 21.91 11.65
C ASN A 366 -8.44 20.68 12.01
N TRP A 367 -9.44 20.40 11.18
CA TRP A 367 -10.37 19.30 11.41
C TRP A 367 -9.95 18.08 10.59
N PRO A 368 -9.75 16.90 11.22
CA PRO A 368 -9.48 15.69 10.47
C PRO A 368 -10.71 15.31 9.62
N SER A 369 -10.44 14.61 8.53
CA SER A 369 -11.46 14.06 7.61
C SER A 369 -11.40 12.54 7.61
N VAL A 370 -12.35 11.90 6.94
CA VAL A 370 -12.31 10.44 6.77
C VAL A 370 -11.06 10.05 5.98
N GLY A 371 -10.38 9.03 6.50
CA GLY A 371 -9.11 8.51 6.00
C GLY A 371 -7.87 9.29 6.43
N THR A 372 -7.99 10.34 7.25
CA THR A 372 -6.82 10.90 7.96
C THR A 372 -6.16 9.80 8.79
N GLU A 373 -4.83 9.75 8.78
CA GLU A 373 -4.04 8.82 9.57
C GLU A 373 -3.84 9.39 10.99
N ILE A 374 -4.01 8.53 11.99
CA ILE A 374 -3.85 8.83 13.40
C ILE A 374 -2.73 7.98 13.95
N GLU A 375 -1.74 8.62 14.57
CA GLU A 375 -0.79 7.96 15.46
C GLU A 375 -1.30 8.08 16.90
N PHE A 376 -1.57 6.94 17.54
CA PHE A 376 -1.96 6.85 18.95
C PHE A 376 -0.86 6.17 19.78
N SER A 377 -0.30 6.90 20.74
CA SER A 377 0.79 6.40 21.60
C SER A 377 0.42 6.52 23.08
N PRO A 378 0.09 5.42 23.78
CA PRO A 378 -0.08 5.43 25.22
C PRO A 378 1.28 5.60 25.93
N GLY A 379 1.28 6.23 27.10
CA GLY A 379 2.50 6.57 27.83
C GLY A 379 2.27 7.04 29.26
N TYR A 380 3.34 7.58 29.86
CA TYR A 380 3.35 8.11 31.21
C TYR A 380 4.29 9.32 31.29
N VAL A 381 4.05 10.17 32.28
CA VAL A 381 5.07 11.12 32.74
C VAL A 381 6.02 10.35 33.67
N THR A 382 7.31 10.39 33.36
CA THR A 382 8.39 9.73 34.08
C THR A 382 9.44 10.76 34.51
N ASP A 383 10.48 10.31 35.22
CA ASP A 383 11.62 11.14 35.59
C ASP A 383 12.46 11.60 34.38
N ALA A 384 12.32 10.93 33.22
CA ALA A 384 12.93 11.31 31.96
C ALA A 384 12.07 12.27 31.12
N GLY A 385 10.89 12.67 31.63
CA GLY A 385 9.91 13.49 30.93
C GLY A 385 8.69 12.68 30.47
N ILE A 386 8.00 13.16 29.43
CA ILE A 386 6.83 12.45 28.91
C ILE A 386 7.30 11.36 27.93
N GLU A 387 7.09 10.10 28.30
CA GLU A 387 7.52 8.95 27.52
C GLU A 387 6.32 8.18 26.95
N PHE A 388 6.51 7.63 25.75
CA PHE A 388 5.50 6.89 25.01
C PHE A 388 6.11 5.66 24.35
N ILE A 389 5.28 4.66 24.08
CA ILE A 389 5.63 3.62 23.11
C ILE A 389 5.60 4.16 21.67
N THR A 390 6.23 3.45 20.73
CA THR A 390 6.02 3.70 19.29
C THR A 390 4.51 3.70 18.98
N GLY A 391 4.05 4.75 18.31
CA GLY A 391 2.62 4.94 18.08
C GLY A 391 1.98 3.92 17.14
N ARG A 392 0.72 3.63 17.42
CA ARG A 392 -0.14 2.76 16.63
C ARG A 392 -0.79 3.60 15.53
N LEU A 393 -0.71 3.14 14.29
CA LEU A 393 -1.26 3.85 13.14
C LEU A 393 -2.66 3.32 12.80
N LEU A 394 -3.64 4.20 12.75
CA LEU A 394 -5.03 3.90 12.41
C LEU A 394 -5.56 4.94 11.41
N TRP A 395 -6.65 4.64 10.70
CA TRP A 395 -7.27 5.57 9.75
C TRP A 395 -8.70 5.91 10.17
N VAL A 396 -9.03 7.20 10.18
CA VAL A 396 -10.36 7.71 10.51
C VAL A 396 -11.41 7.09 9.58
N THR A 397 -12.44 6.49 10.16
CA THR A 397 -13.59 5.92 9.45
C THR A 397 -14.87 6.71 9.66
N SER A 398 -14.97 7.45 10.76
CA SER A 398 -16.12 8.31 11.04
C SER A 398 -15.71 9.57 11.78
N VAL A 399 -16.36 10.68 11.45
CA VAL A 399 -16.19 11.99 12.11
C VAL A 399 -17.56 12.50 12.51
N GLN A 400 -17.78 12.78 13.80
CA GLN A 400 -18.98 13.40 14.32
C GLN A 400 -18.61 14.72 15.00
N ARG A 401 -19.16 15.82 14.49
CA ARG A 401 -18.84 17.19 14.93
C ARG A 401 -19.95 17.73 15.81
N GLY A 402 -19.62 18.06 17.06
CA GLY A 402 -20.45 18.84 17.96
C GLY A 402 -19.90 20.26 18.15
N ALA A 403 -20.65 21.10 18.88
CA ALA A 403 -20.25 22.48 19.16
C ALA A 403 -19.05 22.57 20.14
N ALA A 404 -18.86 21.58 21.01
CA ALA A 404 -17.78 21.53 22.00
C ALA A 404 -16.86 20.32 21.84
N GLU A 405 -17.34 19.23 21.23
CA GLU A 405 -16.59 17.99 21.11
C GLU A 405 -16.55 17.48 19.67
N LEU A 406 -15.44 16.85 19.32
CA LEU A 406 -15.25 16.09 18.09
C LEU A 406 -15.07 14.61 18.46
N HIS A 407 -15.95 13.75 17.94
CA HIS A 407 -15.82 12.31 18.10
C HIS A 407 -15.32 11.67 16.81
N LEU A 408 -14.30 10.83 16.94
CA LEU A 408 -13.68 10.11 15.83
C LEU A 408 -13.71 8.62 16.12
N THR A 409 -13.98 7.84 15.08
CA THR A 409 -13.64 6.40 15.05
C THR A 409 -12.57 6.21 14.02
N ALA A 410 -11.54 5.44 14.36
CA ALA A 410 -10.49 5.01 13.45
C ALA A 410 -10.29 3.50 13.55
N GLU A 411 -9.79 2.89 12.48
CA GLU A 411 -9.53 1.46 12.41
C GLU A 411 -8.12 1.21 11.87
N GLY A 412 -7.48 0.14 12.35
CA GLY A 412 -6.13 -0.26 11.92
C GLY A 412 -6.10 -0.99 10.58
N ALA A 413 -4.97 -1.63 10.32
CA ALA A 413 -4.65 -2.29 9.05
C ALA A 413 -5.69 -3.36 8.64
N LEU A 414 -6.13 -4.20 9.58
CA LEU A 414 -7.16 -5.22 9.34
C LEU A 414 -8.54 -4.61 9.04
N GLY A 415 -8.91 -3.51 9.70
CA GLY A 415 -10.16 -2.81 9.41
C GLY A 415 -10.16 -2.22 7.99
N ARG A 416 -9.01 -1.69 7.55
CA ARG A 416 -8.83 -1.23 6.17
C ARG A 416 -9.00 -2.38 5.17
N LEU A 417 -8.37 -3.52 5.42
CA LEU A 417 -8.51 -4.73 4.60
C LEU A 417 -9.97 -5.20 4.51
N ALA A 418 -10.75 -5.06 5.59
CA ALA A 418 -12.16 -5.40 5.61
C ALA A 418 -13.04 -4.42 4.78
N ARG A 419 -12.62 -3.16 4.65
CA ARG A 419 -13.34 -2.14 3.84
C ARG A 419 -12.96 -2.16 2.37
N TRP A 420 -11.75 -2.60 2.03
CA TRP A 420 -11.39 -2.80 0.63
C TRP A 420 -12.25 -3.91 0.03
N GLN A 421 -12.80 -3.64 -1.15
CA GLN A 421 -13.54 -4.59 -1.96
C GLN A 421 -12.80 -4.73 -3.27
N ALA A 422 -12.64 -5.97 -3.73
CA ALA A 422 -11.99 -6.23 -4.99
C ALA A 422 -12.81 -5.61 -6.15
N PRO A 423 -12.28 -4.65 -6.91
CA PRO A 423 -13.02 -4.02 -8.01
C PRO A 423 -13.21 -4.98 -9.19
N ARG A 424 -12.42 -6.05 -9.23
CA ARG A 424 -12.40 -7.10 -10.25
C ARG A 424 -12.06 -8.44 -9.63
N GLN A 425 -12.27 -9.53 -10.37
CA GLN A 425 -11.79 -10.83 -9.94
C GLN A 425 -10.27 -10.86 -9.99
N LEU A 426 -9.64 -11.30 -8.90
CA LEU A 426 -8.21 -11.63 -8.85
C LEU A 426 -8.09 -13.15 -8.81
N ALA A 427 -7.22 -13.74 -9.62
CA ALA A 427 -7.09 -15.19 -9.71
C ALA A 427 -5.63 -15.62 -9.80
N TRP A 428 -5.32 -16.73 -9.13
CA TRP A 428 -4.03 -17.42 -9.12
C TRP A 428 -4.30 -18.89 -9.42
N SER A 429 -3.57 -19.45 -10.40
CA SER A 429 -3.70 -20.88 -10.71
C SER A 429 -2.95 -21.71 -9.67
N ALA A 430 -3.31 -22.98 -9.55
CA ALA A 430 -2.57 -23.90 -8.71
C ALA A 430 -1.14 -24.04 -9.22
N GLY A 431 -0.15 -23.90 -8.34
CA GLY A 431 1.27 -23.88 -8.70
C GLY A 431 1.88 -22.47 -8.85
N ASP A 432 1.08 -21.43 -9.09
CA ASP A 432 1.59 -20.09 -9.46
C ASP A 432 2.14 -19.31 -8.26
N ALA A 433 1.43 -19.33 -7.13
CA ALA A 433 1.72 -18.48 -5.98
C ALA A 433 1.47 -19.22 -4.66
N THR A 434 2.35 -18.99 -3.68
CA THR A 434 2.18 -19.53 -2.33
C THR A 434 1.08 -18.81 -1.58
N ILE A 435 0.54 -19.41 -0.52
CA ILE A 435 -0.43 -18.75 0.36
C ILE A 435 0.09 -17.40 0.88
N ALA A 436 1.36 -17.31 1.27
CA ALA A 436 1.97 -16.06 1.71
C ALA A 436 2.03 -15.00 0.59
N THR A 437 2.34 -15.41 -0.65
CA THR A 437 2.35 -14.49 -1.80
C THR A 437 0.94 -14.02 -2.15
N VAL A 438 -0.07 -14.90 -2.17
CA VAL A 438 -1.47 -14.52 -2.41
C VAL A 438 -1.96 -13.57 -1.30
N ALA A 439 -1.66 -13.87 -0.03
CA ALA A 439 -2.02 -13.01 1.09
C ALA A 439 -1.38 -11.62 0.96
N ARG A 440 -0.12 -11.55 0.55
CA ARG A 440 0.60 -10.29 0.30
C ARG A 440 -0.07 -9.49 -0.81
N SER A 441 -0.37 -10.10 -1.95
CA SER A 441 -1.06 -9.41 -3.06
C SER A 441 -2.41 -8.83 -2.64
N ILE A 442 -3.21 -9.57 -1.85
CA ILE A 442 -4.50 -9.08 -1.33
C ILE A 442 -4.30 -7.90 -0.37
N ALA A 443 -3.31 -7.97 0.53
CA ALA A 443 -3.00 -6.88 1.45
C ALA A 443 -2.53 -5.63 0.68
N HIS A 444 -1.67 -5.80 -0.32
CA HIS A 444 -1.10 -4.71 -1.12
C HIS A 444 -2.19 -4.00 -1.92
N ALA A 445 -3.13 -4.74 -2.52
CA ALA A 445 -4.29 -4.17 -3.19
C ALA A 445 -5.12 -3.26 -2.24
N ALA A 446 -5.29 -3.65 -0.98
CA ALA A 446 -5.95 -2.84 0.05
C ALA A 446 -5.09 -1.69 0.60
N GLY A 447 -3.84 -1.57 0.16
CA GLY A 447 -2.89 -0.53 0.53
C GLY A 447 -2.07 -0.79 1.77
N VAL A 448 -2.02 -2.04 2.24
CA VAL A 448 -1.37 -2.43 3.50
C VAL A 448 -0.25 -3.42 3.20
N ARG A 449 0.91 -3.29 3.83
CA ARG A 449 2.02 -4.23 3.63
C ARG A 449 1.80 -5.50 4.45
N LEU A 450 2.31 -6.63 3.96
CA LEU A 450 2.32 -7.89 4.70
C LEU A 450 3.76 -8.37 4.94
N ALA A 451 4.16 -8.37 6.21
CA ALA A 451 5.40 -8.96 6.68
C ALA A 451 5.20 -10.45 7.01
N GLY A 452 6.04 -11.33 6.46
CA GLY A 452 5.89 -12.79 6.56
C GLY A 452 6.99 -13.51 7.35
N ALA A 453 7.81 -12.80 8.14
CA ALA A 453 8.98 -13.38 8.80
C ALA A 453 8.67 -14.50 9.82
N GLY A 454 7.42 -14.60 10.29
CA GLY A 454 6.98 -15.67 11.20
C GLY A 454 6.01 -16.67 10.56
N ALA A 455 5.87 -16.68 9.23
CA ALA A 455 4.91 -17.54 8.56
C ALA A 455 5.31 -19.02 8.62
N SER A 456 4.31 -19.91 8.67
CA SER A 456 4.53 -21.35 8.68
C SER A 456 5.19 -21.85 7.39
N THR A 457 5.79 -23.03 7.46
CA THR A 457 6.27 -23.73 6.26
C THR A 457 5.13 -23.96 5.27
N ALA A 458 3.92 -24.27 5.75
CA ALA A 458 2.76 -24.47 4.87
C ALA A 458 2.37 -23.18 4.13
N ALA A 459 2.38 -22.03 4.80
CA ALA A 459 2.07 -20.74 4.18
C ALA A 459 3.08 -20.36 3.07
N THR A 460 4.34 -20.77 3.22
CA THR A 460 5.42 -20.44 2.30
C THR A 460 5.68 -21.49 1.21
N THR A 461 5.05 -22.67 1.27
CA THR A 461 5.25 -23.76 0.30
C THR A 461 3.99 -24.19 -0.44
N LEU A 462 2.80 -24.11 0.18
CA LEU A 462 1.55 -24.50 -0.47
C LEU A 462 1.16 -23.47 -1.54
N THR A 463 0.94 -23.94 -2.76
CA THR A 463 0.56 -23.13 -3.94
C THR A 463 -0.85 -23.46 -4.46
N PRO A 464 -1.91 -23.26 -3.67
CA PRO A 464 -3.26 -23.61 -4.09
C PRO A 464 -3.77 -22.63 -5.17
N GLY A 465 -4.63 -23.13 -6.05
CA GLY A 465 -5.46 -22.24 -6.87
C GLY A 465 -6.37 -21.40 -5.97
N PHE A 466 -6.42 -20.09 -6.20
CA PHE A 466 -7.20 -19.16 -5.40
C PHE A 466 -7.81 -18.07 -6.28
N ALA A 467 -8.99 -17.58 -5.90
CA ALA A 467 -9.58 -16.42 -6.52
C ALA A 467 -10.27 -15.54 -5.46
N VAL A 468 -10.15 -14.24 -5.63
CA VAL A 468 -10.95 -13.21 -4.95
C VAL A 468 -12.03 -12.77 -5.92
N ARG A 469 -13.29 -12.87 -5.52
CA ARG A 469 -14.42 -12.48 -6.38
C ARG A 469 -14.52 -10.96 -6.42
N ALA A 470 -15.01 -10.42 -7.54
CA ALA A 470 -15.38 -9.01 -7.60
C ALA A 470 -16.40 -8.69 -6.48
N GLY A 471 -16.19 -7.59 -5.75
CA GLY A 471 -16.96 -7.18 -4.59
C GLY A 471 -16.63 -7.92 -3.28
N GLU A 472 -15.80 -8.97 -3.30
CA GLU A 472 -15.36 -9.67 -2.08
C GLU A 472 -14.42 -8.75 -1.29
N SER A 473 -14.60 -8.69 0.03
CA SER A 473 -13.69 -7.93 0.89
C SER A 473 -12.36 -8.66 1.09
N GLY A 474 -11.28 -7.89 1.24
CA GLY A 474 -9.95 -8.44 1.48
C GLY A 474 -9.91 -9.32 2.73
N ALA A 475 -10.62 -8.93 3.79
CA ALA A 475 -10.71 -9.73 5.01
C ALA A 475 -11.41 -11.08 4.79
N THR A 476 -12.47 -11.13 3.96
CA THR A 476 -13.18 -12.38 3.65
C THR A 476 -12.31 -13.31 2.81
N ALA A 477 -11.67 -12.76 1.79
CA ALA A 477 -10.72 -13.50 0.96
C ALA A 477 -9.57 -14.05 1.78
N LEU A 478 -8.95 -13.22 2.61
CA LEU A 478 -7.83 -13.61 3.46
C LEU A 478 -8.24 -14.66 4.49
N ALA A 479 -9.41 -14.52 5.12
CA ALA A 479 -9.92 -15.54 6.04
C ALA A 479 -10.09 -16.90 5.36
N ARG A 480 -10.62 -16.93 4.12
CA ARG A 480 -10.75 -18.16 3.33
C ARG A 480 -9.41 -18.74 2.89
N LEU A 481 -8.44 -17.89 2.60
CA LEU A 481 -7.07 -18.29 2.25
C LEU A 481 -6.34 -18.87 3.47
N LEU A 482 -6.26 -18.12 4.56
CA LEU A 482 -5.64 -18.53 5.82
C LEU A 482 -6.36 -19.68 6.48
N ALA A 483 -7.63 -19.89 6.14
CA ALA A 483 -8.33 -21.07 6.60
C ALA A 483 -7.56 -22.34 6.24
N ARG A 484 -6.65 -22.33 5.25
CA ARG A 484 -5.79 -23.43 4.76
C ARG A 484 -4.57 -23.76 5.63
N VAL A 485 -4.12 -22.84 6.48
CA VAL A 485 -2.86 -22.93 7.23
C VAL A 485 -3.07 -22.64 8.72
N PRO A 486 -2.10 -22.94 9.62
CA PRO A 486 -2.23 -22.60 11.04
C PRO A 486 -2.02 -21.10 11.32
N ASP A 487 -1.49 -20.35 10.34
CA ASP A 487 -1.11 -18.96 10.48
C ASP A 487 -2.28 -18.03 10.82
N GLN A 488 -1.96 -17.00 11.60
CA GLN A 488 -2.82 -15.88 11.92
C GLN A 488 -2.23 -14.59 11.37
N ILE A 489 -3.11 -13.61 11.14
CA ILE A 489 -2.72 -12.25 10.82
C ILE A 489 -3.14 -11.31 11.94
N PHE A 490 -2.26 -10.36 12.26
CA PHE A 490 -2.56 -9.23 13.14
C PHE A 490 -1.92 -7.95 12.60
N GLY A 491 -2.47 -6.80 13.00
CA GLY A 491 -1.95 -5.48 12.63
C GLY A 491 -0.90 -4.98 13.61
N ARG A 492 0.14 -4.33 13.09
CA ARG A 492 1.09 -3.52 13.85
C ARG A 492 1.46 -2.29 13.03
N GLY A 493 0.91 -1.14 13.43
CA GLY A 493 1.12 0.11 12.68
C GLY A 493 0.58 0.01 11.26
N ILE A 494 1.42 0.28 10.26
CA ILE A 494 1.05 0.21 8.83
C ILE A 494 1.12 -1.20 8.24
N ASP A 495 1.60 -2.18 9.00
CA ASP A 495 1.89 -3.52 8.52
C ASP A 495 0.93 -4.55 9.09
N LEU A 496 0.62 -5.55 8.28
CA LEU A 496 0.09 -6.82 8.73
C LEU A 496 1.26 -7.79 8.92
N HIS A 497 1.14 -8.66 9.91
CA HIS A 497 2.10 -9.72 10.16
C HIS A 497 1.42 -11.08 10.02
N LEU A 498 1.97 -11.92 9.14
CA LEU A 498 1.60 -13.33 9.01
C LEU A 498 2.50 -14.16 9.93
N VAL A 499 1.90 -14.84 10.90
CA VAL A 499 2.64 -15.61 11.91
C VAL A 499 2.00 -16.94 12.24
N GLU A 500 2.83 -17.97 12.39
CA GLU A 500 2.50 -19.21 13.08
C GLU A 500 2.74 -19.02 14.59
N ARG A 501 1.73 -19.30 15.43
CA ARG A 501 1.85 -19.14 16.88
C ARG A 501 2.38 -20.42 17.52
N ASP A 502 3.62 -20.37 17.98
CA ASP A 502 4.29 -21.48 18.65
C ASP A 502 3.63 -21.78 20.01
N PRO A 503 3.10 -23.00 20.23
CA PRO A 503 2.54 -23.40 21.52
C PRO A 503 3.58 -23.45 22.66
N ALA A 504 4.88 -23.46 22.35
CA ALA A 504 5.97 -23.43 23.32
C ALA A 504 6.57 -22.03 23.53
N GLU A 505 5.93 -20.97 23.00
CA GLU A 505 6.42 -19.60 23.13
C GLU A 505 6.49 -19.16 24.60
N ALA A 506 7.67 -18.74 25.05
CA ALA A 506 7.89 -18.32 26.42
C ALA A 506 7.22 -16.96 26.72
N PRO A 507 6.73 -16.74 27.95
CA PRO A 507 6.18 -15.45 28.35
C PRO A 507 7.17 -14.29 28.17
N SER A 508 6.74 -13.23 27.49
CA SER A 508 7.52 -11.99 27.33
C SER A 508 7.32 -11.01 28.50
N TYR A 509 6.32 -11.25 29.36
CA TYR A 509 5.99 -10.39 30.50
C TYR A 509 5.29 -11.17 31.61
N ALA A 510 5.27 -10.62 32.83
CA ALA A 510 4.62 -11.24 33.99
C ALA A 510 3.75 -10.26 34.78
N TYR A 511 2.56 -10.71 35.18
CA TYR A 511 1.60 -10.02 36.06
C TYR A 511 1.43 -10.76 37.39
N GLY A 512 1.04 -10.02 38.43
CA GLY A 512 0.80 -10.55 39.78
C GLY A 512 1.80 -10.00 40.78
N THR A 513 3.08 -10.37 40.64
CA THR A 513 4.12 -10.01 41.62
C THR A 513 4.61 -8.58 41.49
N THR A 514 5.10 -8.18 40.31
CA THR A 514 5.73 -6.87 40.09
C THR A 514 4.79 -5.89 39.40
N HIS A 515 3.86 -6.39 38.60
CA HIS A 515 2.79 -5.60 37.99
C HIS A 515 1.46 -6.05 38.58
N PRO A 516 0.88 -5.27 39.51
CA PRO A 516 -0.32 -5.67 40.23
C PRO A 516 -1.52 -5.91 39.30
N ILE A 517 -2.25 -6.99 39.56
CA ILE A 517 -3.54 -7.29 38.93
C ILE A 517 -4.63 -6.58 39.72
N ARG A 518 -5.55 -5.89 39.03
CA ARG A 518 -6.72 -5.25 39.65
C ARG A 518 -7.89 -6.21 39.74
N THR A 519 -8.17 -6.89 38.63
CA THR A 519 -9.18 -7.95 38.54
C THR A 519 -8.71 -9.02 37.57
N ILE A 520 -9.08 -10.27 37.84
CA ILE A 520 -8.90 -11.40 36.94
C ILE A 520 -10.13 -12.28 37.01
N GLU A 521 -10.61 -12.69 35.85
CA GLU A 521 -11.77 -13.58 35.70
C GLU A 521 -11.39 -14.68 34.71
N LEU A 522 -11.54 -15.94 35.12
CA LEU A 522 -11.34 -17.09 34.24
C LEU A 522 -12.68 -17.77 33.97
N THR A 523 -12.83 -18.26 32.74
CA THR A 523 -14.01 -18.98 32.27
C THR A 523 -13.59 -20.37 31.82
N ASP A 524 -14.19 -21.39 32.43
CA ASP A 524 -14.13 -22.75 31.92
C ASP A 524 -15.28 -22.94 30.92
N SER A 525 -14.97 -22.88 29.63
CA SER A 525 -15.94 -23.05 28.55
C SER A 525 -15.64 -24.31 27.76
N GLY A 526 -16.70 -24.93 27.21
CA GLY A 526 -16.58 -26.17 26.45
C GLY A 526 -15.57 -26.03 25.31
N ARG A 527 -14.64 -26.98 25.20
CA ARG A 527 -13.52 -26.91 24.27
C ARG A 527 -14.03 -27.04 22.81
N GLY A 528 -13.24 -26.50 21.89
CA GLY A 528 -13.46 -26.68 20.44
C GLY A 528 -13.38 -28.14 20.00
N PRO A 529 -13.53 -28.44 18.69
CA PRO A 529 -13.31 -29.78 18.14
C PRO A 529 -12.01 -30.41 18.64
N ARG A 530 -12.10 -31.68 19.02
CA ARG A 530 -10.96 -32.48 19.53
C ARG A 530 -10.43 -33.46 18.51
N TRP A 531 -11.18 -33.68 17.45
CA TRP A 531 -10.81 -34.49 16.30
C TRP A 531 -11.03 -33.65 15.05
N ALA A 532 -10.04 -33.60 14.16
CA ALA A 532 -10.18 -32.99 12.85
C ALA A 532 -9.95 -34.05 11.78
N ARG A 533 -10.78 -34.05 10.74
CA ARG A 533 -10.68 -34.92 9.58
C ARG A 533 -10.69 -34.08 8.31
N VAL A 534 -9.69 -34.30 7.45
CA VAL A 534 -9.54 -33.61 6.17
C VAL A 534 -9.70 -34.64 5.05
N LEU A 535 -10.61 -34.35 4.12
CA LEU A 535 -10.89 -35.15 2.94
C LEU A 535 -10.43 -34.37 1.70
N GLY A 536 -9.38 -34.85 1.05
CA GLY A 536 -8.80 -34.29 -0.17
C GLY A 536 -9.12 -35.09 -1.42
N ALA A 537 -8.52 -34.70 -2.55
CA ALA A 537 -8.61 -35.44 -3.80
C ALA A 537 -7.73 -36.70 -3.74
N GLY A 538 -8.29 -37.81 -3.26
CA GLY A 538 -7.57 -39.08 -3.08
C GLY A 538 -6.66 -39.13 -1.86
N ALA A 539 -6.76 -38.16 -0.95
CA ALA A 539 -5.99 -38.08 0.29
C ALA A 539 -6.91 -37.88 1.50
N VAL A 540 -6.56 -38.48 2.64
CA VAL A 540 -7.25 -38.29 3.93
C VAL A 540 -6.21 -38.06 5.01
N GLY A 541 -6.50 -37.13 5.92
CA GLY A 541 -5.67 -36.85 7.08
C GLY A 541 -6.53 -36.60 8.32
N GLU A 542 -6.04 -37.00 9.48
CA GLU A 542 -6.74 -36.86 10.76
C GLU A 542 -5.77 -36.34 11.82
N ALA A 543 -6.28 -35.57 12.77
CA ALA A 543 -5.55 -35.10 13.94
C ALA A 543 -6.44 -35.17 15.18
N VAL A 544 -5.86 -35.46 16.33
CA VAL A 544 -6.57 -35.58 17.62
C VAL A 544 -5.84 -34.74 18.67
N ALA A 545 -6.58 -33.90 19.39
CA ALA A 545 -6.04 -33.03 20.43
C ALA A 545 -5.69 -33.83 21.71
N SER A 546 -4.55 -33.51 22.34
CA SER A 546 -4.12 -34.12 23.60
C SER A 546 -4.97 -33.67 24.81
N GLY A 547 -5.12 -34.53 25.84
CA GLY A 547 -5.89 -34.26 27.08
C GLY A 547 -7.15 -35.12 27.26
N GLY A 548 -7.60 -35.38 28.49
CA GLY A 548 -8.74 -36.27 28.78
C GLY A 548 -9.95 -35.51 29.33
N GLY A 549 -11.12 -35.64 28.70
CA GLY A 549 -12.38 -35.09 29.18
C GLY A 549 -13.52 -35.46 28.22
N ASP A 550 -14.59 -36.06 28.75
CA ASP A 550 -15.76 -36.56 28.02
C ASP A 550 -16.79 -35.44 27.76
N ASP A 551 -16.44 -34.40 26.99
CA ASP A 551 -17.39 -33.33 26.60
C ASP A 551 -18.18 -33.62 25.31
N GLY A 552 -18.07 -34.85 24.80
CA GLY A 552 -18.76 -35.37 23.62
C GLY A 552 -17.89 -35.47 22.36
N SER A 553 -18.40 -36.13 21.30
CA SER A 553 -17.68 -36.35 20.04
C SER A 553 -17.77 -35.13 19.11
N ARG A 554 -16.98 -34.08 19.37
CA ARG A 554 -16.89 -32.90 18.48
C ARG A 554 -15.81 -33.11 17.42
N VAL A 555 -16.23 -33.41 16.18
CA VAL A 555 -15.33 -33.53 15.02
C VAL A 555 -15.45 -32.32 14.10
N ALA A 556 -14.32 -31.80 13.63
CA ALA A 556 -14.25 -30.86 12.52
C ALA A 556 -13.94 -31.62 11.22
N VAL A 557 -14.87 -31.63 10.27
CA VAL A 557 -14.66 -32.23 8.94
C VAL A 557 -14.42 -31.12 7.91
N VAL A 558 -13.30 -31.20 7.18
CA VAL A 558 -12.94 -30.28 6.11
C VAL A 558 -12.81 -31.05 4.81
N VAL A 559 -13.45 -30.56 3.75
CA VAL A 559 -13.28 -31.08 2.39
C VAL A 559 -12.48 -30.05 1.59
N ASP A 560 -11.34 -30.46 1.04
CA ASP A 560 -10.44 -29.57 0.30
C ASP A 560 -9.79 -30.30 -0.89
N ALA A 561 -10.37 -30.13 -2.09
CA ALA A 561 -9.89 -30.79 -3.30
C ALA A 561 -8.45 -30.40 -3.70
N ALA A 562 -7.90 -29.29 -3.17
CA ALA A 562 -6.51 -28.92 -3.41
C ALA A 562 -5.51 -29.78 -2.62
N VAL A 563 -5.98 -30.53 -1.63
CA VAL A 563 -5.16 -31.47 -0.87
C VAL A 563 -5.06 -32.78 -1.64
N THR A 564 -3.88 -33.06 -2.20
CA THR A 564 -3.63 -34.23 -3.06
C THR A 564 -2.71 -35.28 -2.45
N SER A 565 -2.15 -35.03 -1.25
CA SER A 565 -1.27 -35.97 -0.55
C SER A 565 -1.67 -36.16 0.92
N ALA A 566 -1.35 -37.32 1.48
CA ALA A 566 -1.66 -37.65 2.86
C ALA A 566 -0.93 -36.75 3.87
N SER A 567 0.32 -36.34 3.58
CA SER A 567 1.09 -35.45 4.45
C SER A 567 0.47 -34.06 4.53
N VAL A 568 0.02 -33.50 3.40
CA VAL A 568 -0.69 -32.21 3.37
C VAL A 568 -2.03 -32.32 4.08
N ALA A 569 -2.75 -33.45 3.93
CA ALA A 569 -4.01 -33.68 4.63
C ALA A 569 -3.85 -33.76 6.16
N ALA A 570 -2.77 -34.39 6.64
CA ALA A 570 -2.46 -34.47 8.07
C ALA A 570 -2.11 -33.09 8.66
N ALA A 571 -1.20 -32.35 8.02
CA ALA A 571 -0.84 -30.99 8.43
C ALA A 571 -2.07 -30.04 8.44
N ARG A 572 -2.97 -30.23 7.47
CA ARG A 572 -4.25 -29.51 7.41
C ARG A 572 -5.15 -29.82 8.61
N ALA A 573 -5.21 -31.07 9.04
CA ALA A 573 -6.02 -31.48 10.19
C ALA A 573 -5.46 -30.89 11.50
N GLU A 574 -4.14 -30.89 11.68
CA GLU A 574 -3.47 -30.23 12.80
C GLU A 574 -3.75 -28.72 12.82
N ALA A 575 -3.66 -28.04 11.67
CA ALA A 575 -3.98 -26.62 11.54
C ALA A 575 -5.45 -26.29 11.86
N VAL A 576 -6.39 -27.23 11.66
CA VAL A 576 -7.80 -27.05 12.07
C VAL A 576 -7.92 -27.07 13.60
N LEU A 577 -7.30 -28.05 14.26
CA LEU A 577 -7.33 -28.13 15.72
C LEU A 577 -6.63 -26.93 16.36
N ARG A 578 -5.43 -26.58 15.87
CA ARG A 578 -4.64 -25.46 16.41
C ARG A 578 -5.38 -24.13 16.31
N ARG A 579 -6.05 -23.84 15.18
CA ARG A 579 -6.87 -22.63 15.05
C ARG A 579 -8.05 -22.62 16.01
N SER A 580 -8.67 -23.78 16.25
CA SER A 580 -9.76 -23.87 17.21
C SER A 580 -9.30 -23.64 18.65
N GLU A 581 -8.08 -24.07 19.00
CA GLU A 581 -7.48 -23.82 20.30
C GLU A 581 -7.17 -22.33 20.49
N LEU A 582 -6.48 -21.72 19.51
CA LEU A 582 -6.17 -20.29 19.52
C LEU A 582 -7.40 -19.38 19.47
N ALA A 583 -8.57 -19.90 19.08
CA ALA A 583 -9.82 -19.18 19.05
C ALA A 583 -10.56 -19.15 20.41
N GLN A 584 -10.13 -19.94 21.40
CA GLN A 584 -10.76 -19.98 22.73
C GLN A 584 -10.35 -18.77 23.57
N GLU A 585 -11.30 -18.25 24.33
CA GLU A 585 -11.08 -17.21 25.34
C GLU A 585 -11.25 -17.86 26.72
N PHE A 586 -10.22 -17.76 27.55
CA PHE A 586 -10.18 -18.34 28.88
C PHE A 586 -10.47 -17.34 29.98
N GLY A 587 -10.51 -16.04 29.69
CA GLY A 587 -10.74 -15.06 30.73
C GLY A 587 -10.30 -13.65 30.38
N THR A 588 -10.35 -12.77 31.37
CA THR A 588 -9.86 -11.40 31.26
C THR A 588 -9.01 -11.00 32.46
N LEU A 589 -8.06 -10.10 32.24
CA LEU A 589 -7.19 -9.51 33.26
C LEU A 589 -7.22 -7.99 33.12
N GLU A 590 -7.47 -7.27 34.22
CA GLU A 590 -7.39 -5.81 34.28
C GLU A 590 -6.19 -5.36 35.13
N ALA A 591 -5.39 -4.44 34.60
CA ALA A 591 -4.22 -3.89 35.26
C ALA A 591 -3.99 -2.41 34.88
N SER A 592 -2.98 -1.79 35.49
CA SER A 592 -2.46 -0.52 34.98
C SER A 592 -1.93 -0.72 33.55
N PRO A 593 -2.12 0.24 32.62
CA PRO A 593 -1.70 0.04 31.24
C PRO A 593 -0.20 -0.20 31.09
N HIS A 594 0.16 -1.36 30.54
CA HIS A 594 1.47 -1.57 29.95
C HIS A 594 1.40 -1.16 28.48
N PRO A 595 2.07 -0.08 28.05
CA PRO A 595 1.87 0.51 26.72
C PRO A 595 2.33 -0.41 25.57
N GLY A 596 3.23 -1.35 25.86
CA GLY A 596 3.82 -2.26 24.87
C GLY A 596 3.04 -3.54 24.53
N HIS A 597 1.90 -3.84 25.17
CA HIS A 597 1.17 -5.08 24.87
C HIS A 597 0.51 -5.10 23.50
N GLU A 598 0.52 -6.28 22.88
CA GLU A 598 -0.10 -6.54 21.58
C GLU A 598 -0.86 -7.86 21.59
N PRO A 599 -1.92 -7.99 20.76
CA PRO A 599 -2.52 -9.29 20.50
C PRO A 599 -1.48 -10.31 20.03
N GLY A 600 -1.44 -11.46 20.71
CA GLY A 600 -0.54 -12.56 20.47
C GLY A 600 0.65 -12.65 21.43
N ASP A 601 0.91 -11.62 22.26
CA ASP A 601 1.95 -11.72 23.30
C ASP A 601 1.64 -12.85 24.28
N VAL A 602 2.67 -13.56 24.75
CA VAL A 602 2.53 -14.53 25.86
C VAL A 602 2.90 -13.84 27.17
N ILE A 603 2.03 -13.98 28.17
CA ILE A 603 2.23 -13.42 29.51
C ILE A 603 2.15 -14.54 30.57
N ALA A 604 2.92 -14.39 31.64
CA ALA A 604 2.81 -15.20 32.83
C ALA A 604 1.89 -14.48 33.84
N VAL A 605 0.96 -15.22 34.43
CA VAL A 605 0.02 -14.68 35.41
C VAL A 605 0.14 -15.46 36.71
N SER A 606 0.44 -14.75 37.79
CA SER A 606 0.43 -15.30 39.15
C SER A 606 -0.69 -14.65 39.97
N ASP A 607 -1.54 -15.46 40.58
CA ASP A 607 -2.64 -15.03 41.45
C ASP A 607 -3.00 -16.16 42.43
N ASP A 608 -2.73 -15.94 43.72
CA ASP A 608 -2.94 -16.95 44.77
C ASP A 608 -4.42 -17.31 44.94
N SER A 609 -5.35 -16.37 44.66
CA SER A 609 -6.79 -16.59 44.85
C SER A 609 -7.37 -17.57 43.82
N LEU A 610 -6.73 -17.67 42.66
CA LEU A 610 -7.05 -18.61 41.58
C LEU A 610 -6.05 -19.76 41.47
N ALA A 611 -5.13 -19.89 42.43
CA ALA A 611 -4.05 -20.88 42.43
C ALA A 611 -3.21 -20.87 41.13
N LEU A 612 -2.98 -19.68 40.58
CA LEU A 612 -2.14 -19.48 39.41
C LEU A 612 -0.71 -19.19 39.85
N ASP A 613 0.25 -20.00 39.40
CA ASP A 613 1.68 -19.77 39.57
C ASP A 613 2.35 -19.68 38.20
N ALA A 614 2.70 -18.45 37.80
CA ALA A 614 3.31 -18.12 36.51
C ALA A 614 2.59 -18.79 35.31
N ALA A 615 1.27 -18.93 35.40
CA ALA A 615 0.46 -19.63 34.42
C ALA A 615 0.53 -18.87 33.08
N PRO A 616 0.88 -19.54 31.97
CA PRO A 616 1.09 -18.86 30.71
C PRO A 616 -0.25 -18.66 29.98
N TYR A 617 -0.49 -17.44 29.51
CA TYR A 617 -1.65 -17.08 28.71
C TYR A 617 -1.22 -16.26 27.51
N ARG A 618 -1.89 -16.47 26.38
CA ARG A 618 -1.74 -15.62 25.21
C ARG A 618 -2.74 -14.47 25.26
N VAL A 619 -2.26 -13.25 25.04
CA VAL A 619 -3.10 -12.06 24.93
C VAL A 619 -3.91 -12.15 23.64
N ARG A 620 -5.23 -12.29 23.74
CA ARG A 620 -6.14 -12.34 22.59
C ARG A 620 -6.68 -10.99 22.18
N SER A 621 -6.88 -10.13 23.16
CA SER A 621 -7.35 -8.77 22.96
C SER A 621 -6.71 -7.81 23.95
N VAL A 622 -6.57 -6.56 23.53
CA VAL A 622 -6.11 -5.45 24.35
C VAL A 622 -7.17 -4.36 24.28
N THR A 623 -7.74 -3.99 25.41
CA THR A 623 -8.58 -2.79 25.54
C THR A 623 -7.88 -1.79 26.42
N PHE A 624 -7.74 -0.58 25.93
CA PHE A 624 -7.14 0.53 26.64
C PHE A 624 -8.15 1.67 26.74
N ASP A 625 -8.37 2.18 27.94
CA ASP A 625 -9.26 3.32 28.19
C ASP A 625 -8.48 4.46 28.86
N TYR A 626 -8.56 5.66 28.26
CA TYR A 626 -8.09 6.93 28.80
C TYR A 626 -9.23 7.94 28.86
N ALA A 627 -9.39 8.65 29.97
CA ALA A 627 -10.30 9.79 30.09
C ALA A 627 -9.77 10.81 31.10
N ARG A 628 -9.82 12.11 30.76
CA ARG A 628 -9.42 13.20 31.68
C ARG A 628 -10.50 13.54 32.71
N ARG A 629 -11.78 13.48 32.31
CA ARG A 629 -12.97 13.88 33.11
C ARG A 629 -14.16 12.97 32.77
N PRO A 630 -15.19 12.86 33.63
CA PRO A 630 -15.33 13.46 34.96
C PRO A 630 -14.56 12.71 36.07
N ARG A 631 -14.18 11.45 35.84
CA ARG A 631 -13.26 10.69 36.70
C ARG A 631 -12.08 10.27 35.83
N GLY A 632 -10.87 10.66 36.22
CA GLY A 632 -9.66 10.25 35.49
C GLY A 632 -9.64 8.73 35.35
N ARG A 633 -9.54 8.23 34.12
CA ARG A 633 -9.48 6.78 33.85
C ARG A 633 -8.22 6.48 33.07
N TYR A 634 -7.48 5.48 33.54
CA TYR A 634 -6.37 4.88 32.84
C TYR A 634 -6.31 3.40 33.20
N SER A 635 -6.82 2.56 32.31
CA SER A 635 -6.98 1.13 32.56
C SER A 635 -6.73 0.34 31.28
N MET A 636 -6.16 -0.86 31.45
CA MET A 636 -5.98 -1.81 30.38
C MET A 636 -6.60 -3.14 30.77
N ARG A 637 -7.38 -3.72 29.86
CA ARG A 637 -7.95 -5.04 29.99
C ARG A 637 -7.39 -5.93 28.89
N LEU A 638 -6.89 -7.10 29.28
CA LEU A 638 -6.38 -8.13 28.39
C LEU A 638 -7.38 -9.28 28.34
N GLY A 639 -7.76 -9.72 27.14
CA GLY A 639 -8.42 -11.01 26.94
C GLY A 639 -7.35 -12.12 26.93
N LEU A 640 -7.59 -13.20 27.65
CA LEU A 640 -6.66 -14.31 27.82
C LEU A 640 -7.10 -15.52 26.99
N GLY A 641 -6.15 -16.21 26.36
CA GLY A 641 -6.40 -17.43 25.58
C GLY A 641 -5.25 -18.42 25.66
N ALA A 642 -5.39 -19.52 24.91
CA ALA A 642 -4.42 -20.60 24.84
C ALA A 642 -3.08 -20.15 24.23
N VAL A 643 -1.98 -20.68 24.78
CA VAL A 643 -0.63 -20.46 24.24
C VAL A 643 -0.42 -21.27 22.97
#